data_AF-A0A2D9DY89-F1
#
_entry.id   AF-A0A2D9DY89-F1
#
_cell.length_a   1.000
_cell.length_b   1.000
_cell.length_c   1.000
_cell.angle_alpha   90.00
_cell.angle_beta   90.00
_cell.angle_gamma   90.00
#
_symmetry.space_group_name_H-M   'P 1'
#
loop_
_entity.id
_entity.type
_entity.pdbx_description
1 polymer ?
#
loop_
_entity_poly.entity_id
_entity_poly.type
_entity_poly.pdbx_seq_one_letter_code
_entity_poly.pdbx_strand_id
1 'polypeptide(L)'
;MIVPVENIVETVDLTADDVLLPMMECIVNSVISLQQSDKPNDEKIIQVKIIRGSSPKQANFDNIRTIDSIVITDNGIGFNEKNYKSFETPFSKINKEFGCKGIGRFTVLAAFENLKARSNYFENGDWHYREFEFNPNDELKPIKFEISDKPESKTTVELSNCFNEIIKEKSALSLIQISEKIMEHCLIYYLNDSLPSIVVYDEEGKEAEYINDLFARVSKEKERTFTVKNHPFKIYITKTPKEGNRKNNYVYYCANSRVVGNPKNIKNFNSLFNYPISKNGNLYFLDVYVVSEFLNQKAFSTRNGFNIPKENENLLFNNSEQVTFQDIEEKLTDVLEDEYDQFVKDSKIKSQKQIENYIINNAPRYRSFLKNPAILDSIPPNLSEDKLEEHLYKISYSARKKVENHIEKFISEKHISEESIEEIKDDIREKTAYDIDSLADYMTRRKAIIQLFEKFLDADEEGRYKLEEDVHNIIFPMGLTKDQISYENHNLWLLDERFINYKFIASDKSITSFSQKKSSKEPDLLLTDNPEMFDNPISFGNRSAGEVNSMVIFEFKRPGEIAHQKNKGDYRWQFSDLVEPYFDEFLYKQDKKNYKGNHVIITENTPKFGFIVLDVIPPLLAKFNEGKGWKKTPFGTYYKIQSELNMHIEVMTFRKLLDIAQNRHSAFFDKLFA
;
A
#
# COMPACT_ATOMS: atom_id res chain seq x y z
N MET A 1 -44.36 -27.91 -12.59
CA MET A 1 -43.31 -28.91 -12.32
C MET A 1 -43.05 -28.85 -10.83
N ILE A 2 -43.49 -29.85 -10.06
CA ILE A 2 -43.22 -29.91 -8.61
C ILE A 2 -41.80 -30.47 -8.51
N VAL A 3 -40.88 -29.70 -7.96
CA VAL A 3 -39.52 -30.18 -7.67
C VAL A 3 -39.59 -30.86 -6.30
N PRO A 4 -39.32 -32.19 -6.21
CA PRO A 4 -39.31 -32.90 -4.93
C PRO A 4 -38.36 -32.24 -3.92
N VAL A 5 -38.71 -32.31 -2.64
CA VAL A 5 -37.86 -31.77 -1.56
C VAL A 5 -36.47 -32.39 -1.57
N GLU A 6 -36.37 -33.71 -1.79
CA GLU A 6 -35.11 -34.46 -1.91
C GLU A 6 -34.14 -33.81 -2.91
N ASN A 7 -34.61 -33.52 -4.13
CA ASN A 7 -33.80 -32.88 -5.17
C ASN A 7 -33.32 -31.48 -4.78
N ILE A 8 -34.05 -30.75 -3.95
CA ILE A 8 -33.63 -29.42 -3.46
C ILE A 8 -32.55 -29.61 -2.39
N VAL A 9 -32.75 -30.56 -1.46
CA VAL A 9 -31.78 -30.86 -0.39
C VAL A 9 -30.44 -31.33 -0.96
N GLU A 10 -30.44 -32.15 -2.01
CA GLU A 10 -29.21 -32.60 -2.70
C GLU A 10 -28.40 -31.45 -3.32
N THR A 11 -29.04 -30.31 -3.62
CA THR A 11 -28.35 -29.12 -4.16
C THR A 11 -27.78 -28.20 -3.09
N VAL A 12 -28.07 -28.45 -1.81
CA VAL A 12 -27.55 -27.67 -0.69
C VAL A 12 -26.21 -28.24 -0.26
N ASP A 13 -25.13 -27.58 -0.69
CA ASP A 13 -23.79 -27.90 -0.22
C ASP A 13 -23.49 -27.18 1.10
N LEU A 14 -23.11 -27.93 2.13
CA LEU A 14 -22.80 -27.42 3.47
C LEU A 14 -21.31 -27.58 3.75
N THR A 15 -20.68 -26.48 4.13
CA THR A 15 -19.26 -26.45 4.48
C THR A 15 -19.04 -26.48 5.99
N ALA A 16 -17.78 -26.59 6.41
CA ALA A 16 -17.41 -26.51 7.83
C ALA A 16 -17.84 -25.19 8.50
N ASP A 17 -17.90 -24.09 7.74
CA ASP A 17 -18.32 -22.78 8.25
C ASP A 17 -19.83 -22.73 8.53
N ASP A 18 -20.60 -23.61 7.88
CA ASP A 18 -22.06 -23.73 8.01
C ASP A 18 -22.49 -24.62 9.19
N VAL A 19 -21.57 -25.03 10.05
CA VAL A 19 -21.81 -25.99 11.15
C VAL A 19 -23.02 -25.68 12.04
N LEU A 20 -23.28 -24.41 12.33
CA LEU A 20 -24.44 -24.01 13.13
C LEU A 20 -25.58 -23.42 12.30
N LEU A 21 -25.44 -23.33 10.97
CA LEU A 21 -26.41 -22.70 10.10
C LEU A 21 -27.82 -23.31 10.22
N PRO A 22 -28.01 -24.65 10.27
CA PRO A 22 -29.33 -25.25 10.50
C PRO A 22 -30.01 -24.74 11.78
N MET A 23 -29.26 -24.67 12.88
CA MET A 23 -29.74 -24.15 14.15
C MET A 23 -30.08 -22.66 14.06
N MET A 24 -29.22 -21.86 13.41
CA MET A 24 -29.45 -20.43 13.23
C MET A 24 -30.72 -20.14 12.42
N GLU A 25 -31.02 -20.94 11.38
CA GLU A 25 -32.26 -20.78 10.62
C GLU A 25 -33.51 -21.05 11.49
N CYS A 26 -33.45 -22.03 12.39
CA CYS A 26 -34.52 -22.26 13.38
C CYS A 26 -34.65 -21.12 14.38
N ILE A 27 -33.53 -20.64 14.96
CA ILE A 27 -33.54 -19.50 15.89
C ILE A 27 -34.13 -18.26 15.22
N VAL A 28 -33.72 -17.93 13.99
CA VAL A 28 -34.25 -16.78 13.26
C VAL A 28 -35.74 -16.92 12.95
N ASN A 29 -36.21 -18.13 12.61
CA ASN A 29 -37.65 -18.37 12.43
C ASN A 29 -38.43 -18.14 13.74
N SER A 30 -37.88 -18.56 14.88
CA SER A 30 -38.45 -18.27 16.20
C SER A 30 -38.45 -16.77 16.52
N VAL A 31 -37.37 -16.02 16.21
CA VAL A 31 -37.33 -14.56 16.33
C VAL A 31 -38.46 -13.91 15.50
N ILE A 32 -38.65 -14.34 14.26
CA ILE A 32 -39.70 -13.81 13.37
C ILE A 32 -41.10 -14.14 13.93
N SER A 33 -41.31 -15.36 14.40
CA SER A 33 -42.56 -15.79 15.07
C SER A 33 -42.87 -14.91 16.29
N LEU A 34 -41.86 -14.54 17.06
CA LEU A 34 -41.98 -13.65 18.23
C LEU A 34 -42.20 -12.18 17.84
N GLN A 35 -41.60 -11.70 16.76
CA GLN A 35 -41.82 -10.36 16.22
C GLN A 35 -43.26 -10.16 15.73
N GLN A 36 -43.90 -11.23 15.24
CA GLN A 36 -45.31 -11.22 14.82
C GLN A 36 -46.29 -11.35 16.01
N SER A 37 -45.79 -11.55 17.23
CA SER A 37 -46.63 -11.64 18.43
C SER A 37 -46.79 -10.29 19.12
N ASP A 38 -47.95 -10.07 19.73
CA ASP A 38 -48.25 -8.88 20.54
C ASP A 38 -47.61 -8.91 21.94
N LYS A 39 -46.76 -9.92 22.23
CA LYS A 39 -46.12 -10.06 23.54
C LYS A 39 -45.14 -8.91 23.81
N PRO A 40 -45.03 -8.43 25.06
CA PRO A 40 -43.93 -7.56 25.49
C PRO A 40 -42.56 -8.18 25.20
N ASN A 41 -41.54 -7.36 24.92
CA ASN A 41 -40.22 -7.85 24.53
C ASN A 41 -39.53 -8.68 25.62
N ASP A 42 -39.75 -8.36 26.89
CA ASP A 42 -39.24 -9.07 28.07
C ASP A 42 -39.89 -10.45 28.28
N GLU A 43 -41.06 -10.69 27.70
CA GLU A 43 -41.75 -11.98 27.74
C GLU A 43 -41.39 -12.89 26.55
N LYS A 44 -40.67 -12.38 25.53
CA LYS A 44 -40.30 -13.16 24.35
C LYS A 44 -39.09 -14.05 24.65
N ILE A 45 -39.27 -15.37 24.56
CA ILE A 45 -38.25 -16.34 24.99
C ILE A 45 -38.00 -17.37 23.88
N ILE A 46 -36.73 -17.67 23.65
CA ILE A 46 -36.24 -18.80 22.86
C ILE A 46 -35.32 -19.66 23.74
N GLN A 47 -35.59 -20.95 23.80
CA GLN A 47 -34.76 -21.94 24.47
C GLN A 47 -34.17 -22.89 23.43
N VAL A 48 -32.85 -23.02 23.42
CA VAL A 48 -32.11 -23.93 22.55
C VAL A 48 -31.48 -25.00 23.41
N LYS A 49 -31.92 -26.24 23.26
CA LYS A 49 -31.35 -27.40 23.95
C LYS A 49 -30.50 -28.20 22.98
N ILE A 50 -29.26 -28.47 23.36
CA ILE A 50 -28.28 -29.23 22.61
C ILE A 50 -28.18 -30.64 23.18
N ILE A 51 -28.36 -31.64 22.33
CA ILE A 51 -28.23 -33.05 22.66
C ILE A 51 -26.98 -33.58 21.97
N ARG A 52 -26.01 -34.03 22.77
CA ARG A 52 -24.70 -34.50 22.31
C ARG A 52 -24.75 -35.95 21.85
N GLY A 53 -23.98 -36.26 20.81
CA GLY A 53 -23.88 -37.58 20.18
C GLY A 53 -22.56 -38.28 20.46
N SER A 54 -21.92 -38.79 19.41
CA SER A 54 -20.62 -39.46 19.48
C SER A 54 -19.47 -38.46 19.62
N SER A 55 -18.32 -38.95 20.09
CA SER A 55 -17.05 -38.22 19.99
C SER A 55 -16.68 -37.96 18.52
N PRO A 56 -16.07 -36.80 18.20
CA PRO A 56 -15.56 -36.53 16.86
C PRO A 56 -14.44 -37.52 16.47
N LYS A 57 -14.30 -37.81 15.18
CA LYS A 57 -13.22 -38.65 14.62
C LYS A 57 -11.83 -38.02 14.83
N GLN A 58 -11.74 -36.69 14.79
CA GLN A 58 -10.52 -35.96 15.15
C GLN A 58 -10.52 -35.65 16.64
N ALA A 59 -9.42 -36.00 17.32
CA ALA A 59 -9.26 -35.68 18.73
C ALA A 59 -9.29 -34.16 18.95
N ASN A 60 -10.23 -33.69 19.77
CA ASN A 60 -10.23 -32.33 20.30
C ASN A 60 -9.62 -32.33 21.71
N PHE A 61 -8.95 -31.24 22.07
CA PHE A 61 -8.28 -31.11 23.37
C PHE A 61 -9.29 -31.09 24.54
N ASP A 62 -10.52 -30.62 24.28
CA ASP A 62 -11.54 -30.41 25.29
C ASP A 62 -12.51 -31.59 25.45
N ASN A 63 -12.30 -32.69 24.71
CA ASN A 63 -13.11 -33.92 24.74
C ASN A 63 -14.63 -33.69 24.52
N ILE A 64 -14.97 -32.61 23.81
CA ILE A 64 -16.35 -32.19 23.52
C ILE A 64 -16.96 -33.11 22.46
N ARG A 65 -18.18 -33.59 22.70
CA ARG A 65 -18.89 -34.45 21.74
C ARG A 65 -19.61 -33.66 20.66
N THR A 66 -19.83 -34.32 19.53
CA THR A 66 -20.59 -33.77 18.40
C THR A 66 -22.05 -33.52 18.80
N ILE A 67 -22.74 -32.63 18.09
CA ILE A 67 -24.17 -32.40 18.23
C ILE A 67 -24.90 -33.49 17.46
N ASP A 68 -25.77 -34.23 18.14
CA ASP A 68 -26.64 -35.22 17.52
C ASP A 68 -27.98 -34.60 17.13
N SER A 69 -28.58 -33.90 18.09
CA SER A 69 -29.94 -33.36 17.96
C SER A 69 -30.03 -31.98 18.63
N ILE A 70 -30.94 -31.14 18.14
CA ILE A 70 -31.16 -29.78 18.64
C ILE A 70 -32.66 -29.58 18.83
N VAL A 71 -33.06 -29.05 19.98
CA VAL A 71 -34.45 -28.72 20.28
C VAL A 71 -34.57 -27.23 20.53
N ILE A 72 -35.30 -26.52 19.66
CA ILE A 72 -35.57 -25.09 19.79
C ILE A 72 -37.03 -24.93 20.23
N THR A 73 -37.26 -24.19 21.31
CA THR A 73 -38.60 -23.88 21.81
C THR A 73 -38.79 -22.37 21.92
N ASP A 74 -39.88 -21.85 21.36
CA ASP A 74 -40.28 -20.45 21.47
C ASP A 74 -41.74 -20.29 21.91
N ASN A 75 -42.08 -19.09 22.37
CA ASN A 75 -43.44 -18.71 22.76
C ASN A 75 -44.11 -17.72 21.80
N GLY A 76 -43.73 -17.75 20.51
CA GLY A 76 -44.29 -16.90 19.45
C GLY A 76 -45.68 -17.34 18.99
N ILE A 77 -46.12 -16.82 17.84
CA ILE A 77 -47.46 -17.10 17.30
C ILE A 77 -47.64 -18.54 16.76
N GLY A 78 -46.54 -19.28 16.62
CA GLY A 78 -46.53 -20.70 16.24
C GLY A 78 -46.95 -21.00 14.81
N PHE A 79 -47.27 -22.28 14.55
CA PHE A 79 -47.67 -22.78 13.24
C PHE A 79 -49.18 -22.61 12.98
N ASN A 80 -49.62 -21.35 13.06
CA ASN A 80 -50.93 -20.93 12.57
C ASN A 80 -51.07 -21.24 11.07
N GLU A 81 -52.28 -21.08 10.53
CA GLU A 81 -52.56 -21.50 9.17
C GLU A 81 -51.67 -20.82 8.12
N LYS A 82 -51.32 -19.54 8.35
CA LYS A 82 -50.39 -18.77 7.49
C LYS A 82 -48.96 -19.32 7.55
N ASN A 83 -48.43 -19.54 8.76
CA ASN A 83 -47.06 -20.01 8.96
C ASN A 83 -46.88 -21.46 8.52
N TYR A 84 -47.88 -22.30 8.76
CA TYR A 84 -47.89 -23.68 8.29
C TYR A 84 -47.87 -23.77 6.76
N LYS A 85 -48.76 -23.03 6.07
CA LYS A 85 -48.74 -22.96 4.59
C LYS A 85 -47.43 -22.41 4.05
N SER A 86 -46.84 -21.42 4.73
CA SER A 86 -45.53 -20.88 4.36
C SER A 86 -44.41 -21.91 4.51
N PHE A 87 -44.49 -22.77 5.53
CA PHE A 87 -43.54 -23.84 5.75
C PHE A 87 -43.69 -24.95 4.70
N GLU A 88 -44.93 -25.35 4.40
CA GLU A 88 -45.27 -26.34 3.37
C GLU A 88 -44.82 -25.90 1.97
N THR A 89 -45.03 -24.63 1.60
CA THR A 89 -44.81 -24.15 0.23
C THR A 89 -43.32 -23.91 -0.08
N PRO A 90 -42.67 -24.67 -1.00
CA PRO A 90 -41.31 -24.40 -1.49
C PRO A 90 -41.15 -22.95 -1.96
N PHE A 91 -40.09 -22.27 -1.52
CA PHE A 91 -39.80 -20.87 -1.89
C PHE A 91 -40.93 -19.86 -1.56
N SER A 92 -41.69 -20.12 -0.50
CA SER A 92 -42.75 -19.22 -0.01
C SER A 92 -42.26 -17.76 0.10
N LYS A 93 -43.05 -16.84 -0.46
CA LYS A 93 -42.83 -15.38 -0.36
C LYS A 93 -43.53 -14.74 0.85
N ILE A 94 -44.24 -15.52 1.66
CA ILE A 94 -45.09 -15.02 2.75
C ILE A 94 -44.28 -14.26 3.80
N ASN A 95 -43.05 -14.70 4.10
CA ASN A 95 -42.14 -14.04 5.05
C ASN A 95 -41.03 -13.24 4.34
N LYS A 96 -41.25 -12.81 3.09
CA LYS A 96 -40.26 -12.05 2.31
C LYS A 96 -39.89 -10.72 2.96
N GLU A 97 -40.83 -10.08 3.64
CA GLU A 97 -40.64 -8.82 4.38
C GLU A 97 -39.69 -8.99 5.58
N PHE A 98 -39.58 -10.19 6.14
CA PHE A 98 -38.59 -10.55 7.16
C PHE A 98 -37.31 -11.14 6.56
N GLY A 99 -37.15 -11.08 5.24
CA GLY A 99 -35.96 -11.56 4.56
C GLY A 99 -35.90 -13.05 4.26
N CYS A 100 -36.93 -13.82 4.61
CA CYS A 100 -36.97 -15.27 4.38
C CYS A 100 -37.18 -15.57 2.89
N LYS A 101 -36.31 -16.43 2.34
CA LYS A 101 -36.38 -16.88 0.93
C LYS A 101 -36.97 -18.29 0.78
N GLY A 102 -37.40 -18.90 1.89
CA GLY A 102 -38.00 -20.24 1.91
C GLY A 102 -37.02 -21.39 1.70
N ILE A 103 -35.72 -21.19 1.96
CA ILE A 103 -34.67 -22.20 1.74
C ILE A 103 -34.18 -22.85 3.06
N GLY A 104 -34.29 -22.16 4.20
CA GLY A 104 -33.66 -22.59 5.46
C GLY A 104 -34.07 -23.98 5.97
N ARG A 105 -35.30 -24.43 5.72
CA ARG A 105 -35.71 -25.80 6.07
C ARG A 105 -35.01 -26.89 5.25
N PHE A 106 -34.61 -26.58 4.01
CA PHE A 106 -33.81 -27.51 3.20
C PHE A 106 -32.37 -27.54 3.69
N THR A 107 -31.83 -26.41 4.18
CA THR A 107 -30.56 -26.36 4.89
C THR A 107 -30.56 -27.24 6.14
N VAL A 108 -31.69 -27.28 6.86
CA VAL A 108 -31.86 -28.20 7.99
C VAL A 108 -31.84 -29.66 7.54
N LEU A 109 -32.61 -30.01 6.50
CA LEU A 109 -32.65 -31.39 5.99
C LEU A 109 -31.35 -31.85 5.32
N ALA A 110 -30.48 -30.92 4.88
CA ALA A 110 -29.14 -31.23 4.39
C ALA A 110 -28.16 -31.63 5.52
N ALA A 111 -28.53 -31.40 6.79
CA ALA A 111 -27.73 -31.71 7.96
C ALA A 111 -28.36 -32.78 8.88
N PHE A 112 -29.68 -32.76 9.05
CA PHE A 112 -30.44 -33.61 9.97
C PHE A 112 -31.48 -34.45 9.23
N GLU A 113 -31.67 -35.69 9.68
CA GLU A 113 -32.54 -36.65 9.01
C GLU A 113 -34.02 -36.25 9.06
N ASN A 114 -34.44 -35.68 10.20
CA ASN A 114 -35.83 -35.33 10.44
C ASN A 114 -35.96 -34.00 11.18
N LEU A 115 -36.98 -33.22 10.80
CA LEU A 115 -37.47 -32.07 11.55
C LEU A 115 -38.86 -32.40 12.09
N LYS A 116 -39.04 -32.31 13.40
CA LYS A 116 -40.34 -32.49 14.06
C LYS A 116 -40.80 -31.19 14.70
N ALA A 117 -41.99 -30.73 14.35
CA ALA A 117 -42.57 -29.50 14.89
C ALA A 117 -43.83 -29.83 15.70
N ARG A 118 -43.90 -29.27 16.92
CA ARG A 118 -45.07 -29.31 17.81
C ARG A 118 -45.41 -27.88 18.18
N SER A 119 -46.65 -27.45 17.94
CA SER A 119 -47.04 -26.06 18.13
C SER A 119 -48.42 -25.96 18.75
N ASN A 120 -48.49 -25.27 19.88
CA ASN A 120 -49.71 -24.83 20.52
C ASN A 120 -49.85 -23.32 20.30
N TYR A 121 -50.92 -22.89 19.65
CA TYR A 121 -51.09 -21.49 19.24
C TYR A 121 -52.56 -21.06 19.34
N PHE A 122 -52.77 -19.75 19.40
CA PHE A 122 -54.10 -19.15 19.43
C PHE A 122 -54.43 -18.58 18.04
N GLU A 123 -55.55 -18.98 17.46
CA GLU A 123 -56.01 -18.50 16.15
C GLU A 123 -57.54 -18.48 16.11
N ASN A 124 -58.14 -17.43 15.54
CA ASN A 124 -59.60 -17.30 15.35
C ASN A 124 -60.46 -17.46 16.62
N GLY A 125 -59.91 -17.22 17.82
CA GLY A 125 -60.64 -17.28 19.09
C GLY A 125 -60.45 -18.57 19.89
N ASP A 126 -59.79 -19.58 19.30
CA ASP A 126 -59.56 -20.88 19.93
C ASP A 126 -58.07 -21.23 20.00
N TRP A 127 -57.73 -22.13 20.92
CA TRP A 127 -56.40 -22.71 21.02
C TRP A 127 -56.31 -23.97 20.16
N HIS A 128 -55.25 -24.07 19.37
CA HIS A 128 -54.99 -25.17 18.46
C HIS A 128 -53.66 -25.83 18.77
N TYR A 129 -53.62 -27.15 18.65
CA TYR A 129 -52.39 -27.94 18.67
C TYR A 129 -52.15 -28.57 17.30
N ARG A 130 -50.94 -28.40 16.78
CA ARG A 130 -50.49 -29.01 15.53
C ARG A 130 -49.15 -29.69 15.71
N GLU A 131 -49.04 -30.90 15.18
CA GLU A 131 -47.81 -31.70 15.15
C GLU A 131 -47.60 -32.28 13.76
N PHE A 132 -46.38 -32.14 13.24
CA PHE A 132 -45.98 -32.69 11.95
C PHE A 132 -44.48 -33.01 11.94
N GLU A 133 -44.11 -33.90 11.03
CA GLU A 133 -42.73 -34.22 10.69
C GLU A 133 -42.42 -33.76 9.28
N PHE A 134 -41.17 -33.39 9.04
CA PHE A 134 -40.67 -32.93 7.75
C PHE A 134 -39.34 -33.62 7.47
N ASN A 135 -39.30 -34.41 6.40
CA ASN A 135 -38.11 -35.13 5.95
C ASN A 135 -38.03 -35.13 4.40
N PRO A 136 -36.88 -35.49 3.80
CA PRO A 136 -36.73 -35.44 2.34
C PRO A 136 -37.66 -36.37 1.56
N ASN A 137 -38.05 -37.51 2.16
CA ASN A 137 -38.77 -38.59 1.48
C ASN A 137 -40.30 -38.41 1.52
N ASP A 138 -40.84 -38.10 2.71
CA ASP A 138 -42.27 -37.95 2.98
C ASP A 138 -42.74 -36.49 2.84
N GLU A 139 -41.80 -35.58 2.55
CA GLU A 139 -42.01 -34.13 2.62
C GLU A 139 -42.64 -33.74 3.96
N LEU A 140 -43.71 -32.96 3.97
CA LEU A 140 -44.43 -32.58 5.19
C LEU A 140 -45.52 -33.60 5.50
N LYS A 141 -45.34 -34.30 6.61
CA LYS A 141 -46.27 -35.32 7.11
C LYS A 141 -47.00 -34.84 8.37
N PRO A 142 -48.31 -34.52 8.28
CA PRO A 142 -49.12 -34.18 9.43
C PRO A 142 -49.28 -35.39 10.37
N ILE A 143 -49.13 -35.17 11.68
CA ILE A 143 -49.28 -36.20 12.72
C ILE A 143 -50.55 -35.94 13.54
N LYS A 144 -50.74 -34.70 13.99
CA LYS A 144 -51.87 -34.32 14.83
C LYS A 144 -52.34 -32.90 14.53
N PHE A 145 -53.66 -32.70 14.51
CA PHE A 145 -54.28 -31.37 14.50
C PHE A 145 -55.58 -31.41 15.29
N GLU A 146 -55.66 -30.65 16.38
CA GLU A 146 -56.81 -30.66 17.29
C GLU A 146 -56.98 -29.31 17.99
N ILE A 147 -58.15 -29.11 18.62
CA ILE A 147 -58.35 -28.02 19.58
C ILE A 147 -57.59 -28.37 20.86
N SER A 148 -56.92 -27.38 21.43
CA SER A 148 -56.12 -27.53 22.63
C SER A 148 -56.78 -26.82 23.80
N ASP A 149 -56.82 -27.45 24.97
CA ASP A 149 -57.30 -26.82 26.20
C ASP A 149 -56.20 -26.02 26.93
N LYS A 150 -54.98 -25.95 26.34
CA LYS A 150 -53.83 -25.29 26.97
C LYS A 150 -53.72 -23.83 26.51
N PRO A 151 -53.92 -22.84 27.40
CA PRO A 151 -53.86 -21.44 27.03
C PRO A 151 -52.42 -20.89 27.04
N GLU A 152 -51.52 -21.52 26.28
CA GLU A 152 -50.09 -21.17 26.25
C GLU A 152 -49.53 -21.23 24.83
N SER A 153 -48.97 -20.13 24.32
CA SER A 153 -48.28 -20.15 23.03
C SER A 153 -46.93 -20.85 23.18
N LYS A 154 -46.75 -21.98 22.50
CA LYS A 154 -45.51 -22.76 22.59
C LYS A 154 -45.26 -23.53 21.30
N THR A 155 -44.10 -23.29 20.69
CA THR A 155 -43.65 -24.04 19.52
C THR A 155 -42.31 -24.68 19.82
N THR A 156 -42.21 -25.98 19.58
CA THR A 156 -40.98 -26.76 19.73
C THR A 156 -40.63 -27.40 18.38
N VAL A 157 -39.46 -27.06 17.87
CA VAL A 157 -38.85 -27.66 16.67
C VAL A 157 -37.68 -28.51 17.11
N GLU A 158 -37.70 -29.78 16.73
CA GLU A 158 -36.68 -30.77 17.05
C GLU A 158 -36.00 -31.20 15.75
N LEU A 159 -34.68 -31.03 15.68
CA LEU A 159 -33.81 -31.49 14.61
C LEU A 159 -33.13 -32.75 15.12
N SER A 160 -33.43 -33.89 14.52
CA SER A 160 -32.97 -35.19 15.01
C SER A 160 -31.96 -35.83 14.06
N ASN A 161 -30.96 -36.50 14.64
CA ASN A 161 -29.95 -37.29 13.95
C ASN A 161 -29.17 -36.49 12.88
N CYS A 162 -28.17 -35.73 13.32
CA CYS A 162 -27.20 -35.10 12.43
C CYS A 162 -26.41 -36.18 11.66
N PHE A 163 -26.71 -36.32 10.37
CA PHE A 163 -26.11 -37.33 9.49
C PHE A 163 -24.99 -36.75 8.62
N ASN A 164 -25.00 -35.44 8.34
CA ASN A 164 -23.96 -34.81 7.53
C ASN A 164 -22.62 -34.85 8.26
N GLU A 165 -21.66 -35.61 7.73
CA GLU A 165 -20.38 -35.85 8.43
C GLU A 165 -19.58 -34.57 8.66
N ILE A 166 -19.56 -33.63 7.71
CA ILE A 166 -18.80 -32.37 7.84
C ILE A 166 -19.37 -31.55 8.99
N ILE A 167 -20.68 -31.37 9.01
CA ILE A 167 -21.38 -30.64 10.07
C ILE A 167 -21.22 -31.35 11.41
N LYS A 168 -21.46 -32.66 11.45
CA LYS A 168 -21.35 -33.48 12.67
C LYS A 168 -19.98 -33.36 13.30
N GLU A 169 -18.91 -33.59 12.53
CA GLU A 169 -17.53 -33.51 13.03
C GLU A 169 -17.18 -32.10 13.54
N LYS A 170 -17.57 -31.05 12.81
CA LYS A 170 -17.29 -29.66 13.19
C LYS A 170 -18.16 -29.14 14.33
N SER A 171 -19.26 -29.82 14.65
CA SER A 171 -20.20 -29.42 15.70
C SER A 171 -19.71 -29.70 17.13
N ALA A 172 -18.55 -30.34 17.29
CA ALA A 172 -17.88 -30.55 18.58
C ALA A 172 -17.33 -29.23 19.17
N LEU A 173 -18.22 -28.27 19.41
CA LEU A 173 -17.99 -26.92 19.91
C LEU A 173 -18.48 -26.79 21.35
N SER A 174 -17.76 -26.01 22.15
CA SER A 174 -18.17 -25.66 23.51
C SER A 174 -19.42 -24.78 23.50
N LEU A 175 -20.14 -24.76 24.63
CA LEU A 175 -21.32 -23.92 24.79
C LEU A 175 -20.99 -22.43 24.60
N ILE A 176 -19.81 -21.99 25.04
CA ILE A 176 -19.31 -20.62 24.83
C ILE A 176 -19.15 -20.32 23.34
N GLN A 177 -18.44 -21.17 22.58
CA GLN A 177 -18.25 -20.97 21.13
C GLN A 177 -19.57 -20.95 20.36
N ILE A 178 -20.53 -21.79 20.77
CA ILE A 178 -21.87 -21.81 20.19
C ILE A 178 -22.60 -20.49 20.48
N SER A 179 -22.51 -20.02 21.73
CA SER A 179 -23.15 -18.78 22.17
C SER A 179 -22.56 -17.54 21.50
N GLU A 180 -21.24 -17.49 21.31
CA GLU A 180 -20.55 -16.44 20.54
C GLU A 180 -21.04 -16.40 19.09
N LYS A 181 -21.15 -17.56 18.43
CA LYS A 181 -21.70 -17.64 17.06
C LYS A 181 -23.17 -17.21 16.98
N ILE A 182 -23.98 -17.53 17.99
CA ILE A 182 -25.38 -17.07 18.05
C ILE A 182 -25.43 -15.56 18.26
N MET A 183 -24.57 -15.02 19.13
CA MET A 183 -24.43 -13.59 19.36
C MET A 183 -24.05 -12.86 18.07
N GLU A 184 -23.05 -13.34 17.32
CA GLU A 184 -22.67 -12.76 16.03
C GLU A 184 -23.82 -12.79 15.02
N HIS A 185 -24.53 -13.93 14.90
CA HIS A 185 -25.63 -14.09 13.96
C HIS A 185 -26.84 -13.21 14.30
N CYS A 186 -27.10 -13.02 15.61
CA CYS A 186 -28.25 -12.28 16.10
C CYS A 186 -27.97 -10.81 16.41
N LEU A 187 -26.74 -10.33 16.17
CA LEU A 187 -26.32 -8.97 16.54
C LEU A 187 -27.23 -7.88 15.98
N ILE A 188 -27.75 -8.03 14.77
CA ILE A 188 -28.66 -7.02 14.19
C ILE A 188 -30.00 -6.95 14.95
N TYR A 189 -30.50 -8.08 15.45
CA TYR A 189 -31.70 -8.10 16.29
C TYR A 189 -31.44 -7.45 17.66
N TYR A 190 -30.22 -7.57 18.20
CA TYR A 190 -29.85 -6.86 19.42
C TYR A 190 -29.77 -5.35 19.17
N LEU A 191 -29.11 -4.95 18.08
CA LEU A 191 -28.89 -3.56 17.75
C LEU A 191 -30.21 -2.81 17.48
N ASN A 192 -31.20 -3.47 16.86
CA ASN A 192 -32.52 -2.89 16.60
C ASN A 192 -33.56 -3.10 17.73
N ASP A 193 -33.13 -3.56 18.91
CA ASP A 193 -33.98 -3.79 20.10
C ASP A 193 -35.14 -4.79 19.85
N SER A 194 -34.93 -5.75 18.95
CA SER A 194 -35.90 -6.83 18.65
C SER A 194 -35.40 -8.24 19.02
N LEU A 195 -34.26 -8.35 19.71
CA LEU A 195 -33.73 -9.62 20.19
C LEU A 195 -34.58 -10.14 21.36
N PRO A 196 -35.17 -11.35 21.27
CA PRO A 196 -35.81 -11.99 22.41
C PRO A 196 -34.79 -12.47 23.44
N SER A 197 -35.26 -12.95 24.59
CA SER A 197 -34.40 -13.66 25.55
C SER A 197 -34.02 -15.03 24.97
N ILE A 198 -32.75 -15.26 24.65
CA ILE A 198 -32.25 -16.53 24.10
C ILE A 198 -31.38 -17.24 25.14
N VAL A 199 -31.79 -18.46 25.49
CA VAL A 199 -31.05 -19.33 26.42
C VAL A 199 -30.59 -20.58 25.67
N VAL A 200 -29.31 -20.91 25.77
CA VAL A 200 -28.73 -22.12 25.18
C VAL A 200 -28.31 -23.06 26.30
N TYR A 201 -28.78 -24.30 26.27
CA TYR A 201 -28.55 -25.31 27.29
C TYR A 201 -27.91 -26.57 26.69
N ASP A 202 -26.81 -27.01 27.28
CA ASP A 202 -26.15 -28.28 26.95
C ASP A 202 -26.64 -29.39 27.89
N GLU A 203 -27.26 -30.44 27.35
CA GLU A 203 -27.81 -31.53 28.17
C GLU A 203 -26.74 -32.40 28.84
N GLU A 204 -25.59 -32.61 28.19
CA GLU A 204 -24.51 -33.42 28.74
C GLU A 204 -23.71 -32.64 29.80
N GLY A 205 -23.37 -31.39 29.48
CA GLY A 205 -22.65 -30.50 30.40
C GLY A 205 -23.50 -30.00 31.57
N LYS A 206 -24.84 -29.97 31.42
CA LYS A 206 -25.78 -29.31 32.33
C LYS A 206 -25.46 -27.82 32.55
N GLU A 207 -24.94 -27.18 31.51
CA GLU A 207 -24.57 -25.77 31.50
C GLU A 207 -25.60 -24.98 30.67
N ALA A 208 -25.81 -23.71 31.04
CA ALA A 208 -26.66 -22.80 30.31
C ALA A 208 -25.95 -21.46 30.10
N GLU A 209 -26.09 -20.91 28.89
CA GLU A 209 -25.60 -19.58 28.51
C GLU A 209 -26.78 -18.70 28.09
N TYR A 210 -26.74 -17.44 28.51
CA TYR A 210 -27.76 -16.44 28.18
C TYR A 210 -27.17 -15.47 27.15
N ILE A 211 -27.65 -15.52 25.91
CA ILE A 211 -27.08 -14.73 24.81
C ILE A 211 -27.21 -13.23 25.08
N ASN A 212 -28.31 -12.82 25.73
CA ASN A 212 -28.56 -11.43 26.10
C ASN A 212 -27.48 -10.87 27.05
N ASP A 213 -26.93 -11.70 27.94
CA ASP A 213 -25.86 -11.30 28.87
C ASP A 213 -24.53 -11.08 28.15
N LEU A 214 -24.27 -11.83 27.06
CA LEU A 214 -23.10 -11.61 26.20
C LEU A 214 -23.19 -10.25 25.49
N PHE A 215 -24.38 -9.89 25.00
CA PHE A 215 -24.61 -8.59 24.39
C PHE A 215 -24.53 -7.42 25.36
N ALA A 216 -24.88 -7.59 26.63
CA ALA A 216 -24.72 -6.57 27.66
C ALA A 216 -23.25 -6.15 27.87
N ARG A 217 -22.29 -7.02 27.52
CA ARG A 217 -20.85 -6.73 27.54
C ARG A 217 -20.39 -5.93 26.30
N VAL A 218 -21.18 -5.93 25.22
CA VAL A 218 -20.93 -5.13 24.03
C VAL A 218 -21.42 -3.71 24.27
N SER A 219 -20.51 -2.75 24.26
CA SER A 219 -20.85 -1.32 24.35
C SER A 219 -21.62 -0.88 23.09
N LYS A 220 -22.96 -0.97 23.12
CA LYS A 220 -23.87 -0.37 22.13
C LYS A 220 -23.77 1.16 22.28
N GLU A 221 -23.17 1.83 21.29
CA GLU A 221 -23.26 3.30 21.24
C GLU A 221 -24.63 3.74 20.74
N LYS A 222 -24.89 5.05 20.87
CA LYS A 222 -26.15 5.64 20.41
C LYS A 222 -26.31 5.46 18.90
N GLU A 223 -27.51 5.05 18.50
CA GLU A 223 -27.99 5.06 17.12
C GLU A 223 -27.77 6.43 16.45
N ARG A 224 -27.36 6.39 15.18
CA ARG A 224 -27.36 7.58 14.31
C ARG A 224 -28.15 7.28 13.05
N THR A 225 -28.73 8.33 12.48
CA THR A 225 -29.51 8.24 11.24
C THR A 225 -29.01 9.28 10.25
N PHE A 226 -29.01 8.94 8.97
CA PHE A 226 -28.74 9.87 7.89
C PHE A 226 -29.64 9.57 6.69
N THR A 227 -29.66 10.45 5.69
CA THR A 227 -30.48 10.28 4.50
C THR A 227 -29.63 10.44 3.25
N VAL A 228 -29.83 9.55 2.28
CA VAL A 228 -29.17 9.59 0.96
C VAL A 228 -30.24 9.65 -0.10
N LYS A 229 -30.32 10.75 -0.87
CA LYS A 229 -31.29 10.95 -1.96
C LYS A 229 -32.72 10.48 -1.58
N ASN A 230 -33.23 10.96 -0.43
CA ASN A 230 -34.54 10.64 0.17
C ASN A 230 -34.73 9.23 0.76
N HIS A 231 -33.70 8.39 0.79
CA HIS A 231 -33.74 7.10 1.49
C HIS A 231 -33.14 7.23 2.90
N PRO A 232 -33.86 6.84 3.96
CA PRO A 232 -33.34 6.87 5.31
C PRO A 232 -32.40 5.69 5.57
N PHE A 233 -31.30 5.97 6.26
CA PHE A 233 -30.31 5.00 6.72
C PHE A 233 -30.13 5.15 8.22
N LYS A 234 -29.87 4.04 8.87
CA LYS A 234 -29.60 3.95 10.31
C LYS A 234 -28.31 3.19 10.52
N ILE A 235 -27.50 3.66 11.46
CA ILE A 235 -26.24 3.03 11.82
C ILE A 235 -26.16 2.72 13.30
N TYR A 236 -25.48 1.61 13.57
CA TYR A 236 -25.09 1.20 14.89
C TYR A 236 -23.58 1.09 14.95
N ILE A 237 -22.99 1.67 15.98
CA ILE A 237 -21.55 1.71 16.16
C ILE A 237 -21.22 0.89 17.40
N THR A 238 -20.29 -0.06 17.24
CA THR A 238 -19.76 -0.84 18.35
C THR A 238 -18.25 -0.69 18.41
N LYS A 239 -17.69 -0.80 19.62
CA LYS A 239 -16.26 -0.64 19.90
C LYS A 239 -15.66 -1.96 20.34
N THR A 240 -14.76 -2.48 19.53
CA THR A 240 -14.03 -3.71 19.80
C THR A 240 -12.64 -3.34 20.34
N PRO A 241 -12.23 -3.80 21.53
CA PRO A 241 -10.88 -3.56 22.06
C PRO A 241 -9.81 -3.97 21.05
N LYS A 242 -8.68 -3.26 21.04
CA LYS A 242 -7.51 -3.60 20.22
C LYS A 242 -6.76 -4.80 20.82
N GLU A 243 -7.40 -5.96 20.75
CA GLU A 243 -6.86 -7.25 21.18
C GLU A 243 -6.76 -8.19 19.97
N GLY A 244 -5.70 -9.02 19.92
CA GLY A 244 -5.45 -9.92 18.79
C GLY A 244 -4.94 -9.25 17.51
N ASN A 245 -5.18 -9.90 16.35
CA ASN A 245 -4.57 -9.56 15.05
C ASN A 245 -5.33 -8.49 14.24
N ARG A 246 -6.40 -7.92 14.79
CA ARG A 246 -7.22 -6.93 14.08
C ARG A 246 -6.44 -5.63 13.84
N LYS A 247 -6.57 -5.07 12.64
CA LYS A 247 -5.83 -3.85 12.23
C LYS A 247 -6.70 -2.68 11.74
N ASN A 248 -8.00 -2.88 11.53
CA ASN A 248 -8.83 -1.88 10.84
C ASN A 248 -10.20 -1.67 11.49
N ASN A 249 -10.80 -0.53 11.16
CA ASN A 249 -12.21 -0.21 11.39
C ASN A 249 -13.05 -0.71 10.19
N TYR A 250 -14.24 -1.25 10.44
CA TYR A 250 -15.07 -1.88 9.41
C TYR A 250 -16.50 -1.33 9.36
N VAL A 251 -17.05 -1.30 8.15
CA VAL A 251 -18.49 -1.14 7.88
C VAL A 251 -19.07 -2.46 7.41
N TYR A 252 -20.17 -2.84 8.03
CA TYR A 252 -21.00 -3.98 7.66
C TYR A 252 -22.30 -3.46 7.07
N TYR A 253 -22.54 -3.77 5.81
CA TYR A 253 -23.82 -3.48 5.18
C TYR A 253 -24.81 -4.59 5.49
N CYS A 254 -25.96 -4.21 6.01
CA CYS A 254 -26.95 -5.14 6.51
C CYS A 254 -28.25 -5.00 5.73
N ALA A 255 -28.86 -6.13 5.43
CA ALA A 255 -30.18 -6.22 4.84
C ALA A 255 -30.89 -7.43 5.42
N ASN A 256 -32.21 -7.32 5.56
CA ASN A 256 -33.04 -8.45 5.99
C ASN A 256 -32.53 -9.05 7.32
N SER A 257 -32.17 -8.17 8.25
CA SER A 257 -31.65 -8.49 9.60
C SER A 257 -30.37 -9.33 9.64
N ARG A 258 -29.54 -9.30 8.59
CA ARG A 258 -28.23 -9.97 8.54
C ARG A 258 -27.18 -9.12 7.80
N VAL A 259 -25.90 -9.40 8.04
CA VAL A 259 -24.78 -8.84 7.25
C VAL A 259 -24.80 -9.45 5.84
N VAL A 260 -24.54 -8.63 4.82
CA VAL A 260 -24.51 -9.04 3.41
C VAL A 260 -23.13 -8.77 2.83
N GLY A 261 -22.52 -9.84 2.29
CA GLY A 261 -21.17 -9.77 1.71
C GLY A 261 -20.06 -9.53 2.73
N ASN A 262 -18.90 -9.14 2.24
CA ASN A 262 -17.72 -8.89 3.07
C ASN A 262 -17.73 -7.47 3.66
N PRO A 263 -17.23 -7.28 4.90
CA PRO A 263 -17.09 -5.96 5.49
C PRO A 263 -16.14 -5.08 4.69
N LYS A 264 -16.46 -3.79 4.58
CA LYS A 264 -15.59 -2.79 3.95
C LYS A 264 -14.75 -2.09 5.00
N ASN A 265 -13.47 -1.88 4.70
CA ASN A 265 -12.60 -1.11 5.57
C ASN A 265 -12.91 0.38 5.47
N ILE A 266 -13.13 1.05 6.60
CA ILE A 266 -13.45 2.49 6.63
C ILE A 266 -12.35 3.32 5.96
N LYS A 267 -11.08 2.90 6.12
CA LYS A 267 -9.93 3.63 5.53
C LYS A 267 -9.98 3.79 4.00
N ASN A 268 -10.77 2.96 3.33
CA ASN A 268 -10.86 2.96 1.87
C ASN A 268 -11.65 4.17 1.35
N PHE A 269 -12.56 4.72 2.15
CA PHE A 269 -13.36 5.91 1.80
C PHE A 269 -13.19 7.06 2.81
N ASN A 270 -12.66 6.79 4.01
CA ASN A 270 -12.18 7.81 4.94
C ASN A 270 -10.85 7.40 5.61
N SER A 271 -9.74 7.95 5.10
CA SER A 271 -8.38 7.60 5.56
C SER A 271 -8.03 8.09 6.97
N LEU A 272 -8.86 8.95 7.59
CA LEU A 272 -8.69 9.38 8.99
C LEU A 272 -8.91 8.23 9.97
N PHE A 273 -9.75 7.25 9.62
CA PHE A 273 -10.07 6.06 10.42
C PHE A 273 -9.12 4.88 10.15
N ASN A 274 -7.85 5.13 9.89
CA ASN A 274 -6.83 4.07 9.73
C ASN A 274 -6.24 3.58 11.07
N TYR A 275 -6.48 4.31 12.16
CA TYR A 275 -5.99 3.97 13.49
C TYR A 275 -7.13 3.58 14.44
N PRO A 276 -6.84 2.79 15.49
CA PRO A 276 -7.80 2.60 16.56
C PRO A 276 -8.03 3.92 17.31
N ILE A 277 -9.24 4.09 17.79
CA ILE A 277 -9.67 5.25 18.57
C ILE A 277 -9.23 5.05 20.02
N SER A 278 -8.67 6.09 20.62
CA SER A 278 -8.28 6.08 22.04
C SER A 278 -9.42 6.58 22.91
N LYS A 279 -9.79 5.80 23.93
CA LYS A 279 -10.75 6.19 24.96
C LYS A 279 -10.20 5.78 26.33
N ASN A 280 -9.97 6.75 27.21
CA ASN A 280 -9.40 6.53 28.55
C ASN A 280 -8.08 5.72 28.56
N GLY A 281 -7.22 5.89 27.55
CA GLY A 281 -5.95 5.18 27.41
C GLY A 281 -6.05 3.79 26.75
N ASN A 282 -7.26 3.27 26.54
CA ASN A 282 -7.49 2.02 25.83
C ASN A 282 -7.77 2.29 24.34
N LEU A 283 -7.31 1.38 23.48
CA LEU A 283 -7.47 1.47 22.03
C LEU A 283 -8.62 0.57 21.57
N TYR A 284 -9.47 1.10 20.68
CA TYR A 284 -10.62 0.39 20.15
C TYR A 284 -10.70 0.53 18.63
N PHE A 285 -11.16 -0.51 17.94
CA PHE A 285 -11.61 -0.44 16.56
C PHE A 285 -13.13 -0.35 16.50
N LEU A 286 -13.64 0.33 15.48
CA LEU A 286 -15.06 0.50 15.21
C LEU A 286 -15.58 -0.60 14.27
N ASP A 287 -16.76 -1.12 14.62
CA ASP A 287 -17.63 -1.87 13.73
C ASP A 287 -18.93 -1.09 13.56
N VAL A 288 -19.19 -0.66 12.32
CA VAL A 288 -20.33 0.17 11.94
C VAL A 288 -21.31 -0.66 11.12
N TYR A 289 -22.50 -0.90 11.64
CA TYR A 289 -23.55 -1.67 10.97
C TYR A 289 -24.54 -0.71 10.32
N VAL A 290 -24.67 -0.77 9.00
CA VAL A 290 -25.55 0.10 8.20
C VAL A 290 -26.80 -0.67 7.80
N VAL A 291 -27.97 -0.19 8.22
CA VAL A 291 -29.28 -0.77 7.89
C VAL A 291 -30.16 0.27 7.18
N SER A 292 -30.94 -0.19 6.20
CA SER A 292 -31.95 0.63 5.51
C SER A 292 -32.93 -0.25 4.77
N GLU A 293 -34.16 0.23 4.61
CA GLU A 293 -35.15 -0.40 3.73
C GLU A 293 -34.69 -0.42 2.26
N PHE A 294 -33.89 0.57 1.84
CA PHE A 294 -33.27 0.56 0.52
C PHE A 294 -32.32 -0.64 0.34
N LEU A 295 -31.51 -0.94 1.35
CA LEU A 295 -30.60 -2.10 1.32
C LEU A 295 -31.39 -3.41 1.28
N ASN A 296 -32.49 -3.52 2.02
CA ASN A 296 -33.39 -4.69 1.99
C ASN A 296 -33.87 -5.00 0.57
N GLN A 297 -34.28 -3.98 -0.18
CA GLN A 297 -34.81 -4.12 -1.55
C GLN A 297 -33.75 -4.43 -2.60
N LYS A 298 -32.50 -3.98 -2.39
CA LYS A 298 -31.41 -4.13 -3.36
C LYS A 298 -30.49 -5.33 -3.09
N ALA A 299 -30.66 -6.05 -1.98
CA ALA A 299 -29.85 -7.24 -1.68
C ALA A 299 -30.14 -8.40 -2.65
N PHE A 300 -29.08 -9.10 -3.11
CA PHE A 300 -29.25 -10.27 -3.98
C PHE A 300 -29.91 -11.47 -3.27
N SER A 301 -30.47 -12.40 -4.04
CA SER A 301 -31.07 -13.64 -3.54
C SER A 301 -30.06 -14.53 -2.80
N THR A 302 -28.80 -14.52 -3.21
CA THR A 302 -27.68 -15.26 -2.59
C THR A 302 -27.06 -14.57 -1.38
N ARG A 303 -27.49 -13.34 -1.02
CA ARG A 303 -26.98 -12.54 0.13
C ARG A 303 -25.46 -12.33 0.16
N ASN A 304 -24.81 -12.43 -0.99
CA ASN A 304 -23.37 -12.16 -1.15
C ASN A 304 -23.05 -10.71 -1.58
N GLY A 305 -24.08 -9.90 -1.83
CA GLY A 305 -23.91 -8.51 -2.26
C GLY A 305 -25.23 -7.81 -2.56
N PHE A 306 -25.10 -6.61 -3.14
CA PHE A 306 -26.20 -5.71 -3.47
C PHE A 306 -26.19 -5.34 -4.95
N ASN A 307 -27.37 -5.15 -5.52
CA ASN A 307 -27.57 -4.54 -6.83
C ASN A 307 -27.54 -3.00 -6.71
N ILE A 308 -26.40 -2.46 -6.28
CA ILE A 308 -26.14 -1.03 -6.09
C ILE A 308 -24.83 -0.69 -6.81
N PRO A 309 -24.79 0.31 -7.70
CA PRO A 309 -23.55 0.75 -8.34
C PRO A 309 -22.51 1.22 -7.31
N LYS A 310 -21.23 1.04 -7.63
CA LYS A 310 -20.15 1.45 -6.74
C LYS A 310 -19.99 2.97 -6.70
N GLU A 311 -19.91 3.60 -7.86
CA GLU A 311 -19.61 5.02 -8.05
C GLU A 311 -20.67 5.65 -8.96
N ASN A 312 -20.78 6.98 -8.91
CA ASN A 312 -21.64 7.72 -9.83
C ASN A 312 -21.07 7.67 -11.26
N GLU A 313 -21.93 7.42 -12.27
CA GLU A 313 -21.50 7.49 -13.67
C GLU A 313 -21.15 8.94 -14.06
N ASN A 314 -20.30 9.11 -15.08
CA ASN A 314 -19.82 10.43 -15.53
C ASN A 314 -20.96 11.47 -15.66
N LEU A 315 -20.66 12.72 -15.29
CA LEU A 315 -21.57 13.88 -15.22
C LEU A 315 -22.55 14.06 -16.40
N LEU A 316 -22.24 13.52 -17.59
CA LEU A 316 -23.06 13.61 -18.81
C LEU A 316 -24.33 12.74 -18.78
N PHE A 317 -24.37 11.67 -17.97
CA PHE A 317 -25.53 10.76 -17.85
C PHE A 317 -26.02 10.62 -16.41
N ASN A 318 -25.74 11.62 -15.57
CA ASN A 318 -25.99 11.53 -14.14
C ASN A 318 -27.51 11.47 -13.86
N ASN A 319 -28.01 10.26 -13.62
CA ASN A 319 -29.39 10.04 -13.22
C ASN A 319 -29.49 10.42 -11.73
N SER A 320 -29.79 11.69 -11.46
CA SER A 320 -29.64 12.34 -10.13
C SER A 320 -30.35 11.63 -8.96
N GLU A 321 -31.28 10.72 -9.25
CA GLU A 321 -32.04 9.94 -8.26
C GLU A 321 -31.40 8.58 -7.90
N GLN A 322 -30.44 8.06 -8.67
CA GLN A 322 -29.87 6.75 -8.39
C GLN A 322 -28.88 6.81 -7.21
N VAL A 323 -29.14 6.04 -6.15
CA VAL A 323 -28.23 5.90 -5.00
C VAL A 323 -27.08 4.93 -5.32
N THR A 324 -25.85 5.34 -5.03
CA THR A 324 -24.63 4.54 -5.17
C THR A 324 -23.97 4.26 -3.82
N PHE A 325 -23.02 3.32 -3.77
CA PHE A 325 -22.22 3.10 -2.55
C PHE A 325 -21.38 4.33 -2.20
N GLN A 326 -20.86 5.05 -3.19
CA GLN A 326 -20.17 6.31 -2.98
C GLN A 326 -21.04 7.32 -2.21
N ASP A 327 -22.31 7.52 -2.62
CA ASP A 327 -23.20 8.46 -1.92
C ASP A 327 -23.46 8.04 -0.45
N ILE A 328 -23.57 6.73 -0.20
CA ILE A 328 -23.76 6.18 1.16
C ILE A 328 -22.49 6.38 1.99
N GLU A 329 -21.31 6.13 1.42
CA GLU A 329 -20.01 6.22 2.09
C GLU A 329 -19.61 7.67 2.40
N GLU A 330 -19.96 8.62 1.52
CA GLU A 330 -19.81 10.06 1.75
C GLU A 330 -20.68 10.50 2.94
N LYS A 331 -21.97 10.15 2.96
CA LYS A 331 -22.84 10.49 4.10
C LYS A 331 -22.50 9.76 5.39
N LEU A 332 -22.00 8.54 5.29
CA LEU A 332 -21.47 7.83 6.45
C LEU A 332 -20.22 8.51 7.01
N THR A 333 -19.36 9.02 6.13
CA THR A 333 -18.16 9.77 6.50
C THR A 333 -18.52 11.02 7.28
N ASP A 334 -19.47 11.83 6.79
CA ASP A 334 -19.96 13.02 7.49
C ASP A 334 -20.38 12.67 8.94
N VAL A 335 -21.20 11.62 9.09
CA VAL A 335 -21.71 11.20 10.42
C VAL A 335 -20.60 10.70 11.35
N LEU A 336 -19.64 9.95 10.82
CA LEU A 336 -18.53 9.42 11.61
C LEU A 336 -17.56 10.53 12.03
N GLU A 337 -17.28 11.50 11.15
CA GLU A 337 -16.41 12.63 11.49
C GLU A 337 -17.03 13.52 12.55
N ASP A 338 -18.34 13.78 12.47
CA ASP A 338 -19.07 14.54 13.49
C ASP A 338 -19.07 13.83 14.86
N GLU A 339 -19.29 12.51 14.87
CA GLU A 339 -19.31 11.73 16.11
C GLU A 339 -17.92 11.61 16.77
N TYR A 340 -16.87 11.60 15.94
CA TYR A 340 -15.48 11.36 16.35
C TYR A 340 -14.56 12.56 16.08
N ASP A 341 -15.08 13.79 16.17
CA ASP A 341 -14.38 15.03 15.82
C ASP A 341 -12.99 15.16 16.48
N GLN A 342 -12.87 14.83 17.77
CA GLN A 342 -11.58 14.89 18.46
C GLN A 342 -10.56 13.89 17.87
N PHE A 343 -11.00 12.67 17.54
CA PHE A 343 -10.15 11.67 16.91
C PHE A 343 -9.76 12.12 15.49
N VAL A 344 -10.67 12.72 14.74
CA VAL A 344 -10.39 13.28 13.41
C VAL A 344 -9.32 14.37 13.50
N LYS A 345 -9.43 15.30 14.46
CA LYS A 345 -8.44 16.35 14.70
C LYS A 345 -7.07 15.76 15.05
N ASP A 346 -7.02 14.80 15.97
CA ASP A 346 -5.77 14.15 16.38
C ASP A 346 -5.12 13.38 15.21
N SER A 347 -5.94 12.71 14.39
CA SER A 347 -5.50 11.97 13.20
C SER A 347 -4.93 12.91 12.14
N LYS A 348 -5.56 14.08 11.90
CA LYS A 348 -5.04 15.13 11.01
C LYS A 348 -3.68 15.66 11.48
N ILE A 349 -3.55 16.01 12.76
CA ILE A 349 -2.29 16.51 13.33
C ILE A 349 -1.17 15.47 13.18
N LYS A 350 -1.48 14.20 13.45
CA LYS A 350 -0.49 13.11 13.31
C LYS A 350 -0.06 12.94 11.85
N SER A 351 -1.00 13.01 10.92
CA SER A 351 -0.70 12.88 9.49
C SER A 351 0.11 14.06 8.96
N GLN A 352 -0.19 15.30 9.36
CA GLN A 352 0.61 16.47 8.99
C GLN A 352 2.06 16.30 9.42
N LYS A 353 2.31 15.89 10.66
CA LYS A 353 3.68 15.63 11.16
C LYS A 353 4.41 14.54 10.34
N GLN A 354 3.70 13.52 9.88
CA GLN A 354 4.29 12.49 9.01
C GLN A 354 4.66 13.05 7.65
N ILE A 355 3.80 13.87 7.05
CA ILE A 355 4.05 14.54 5.77
C ILE A 355 5.25 15.50 5.90
N GLU A 356 5.29 16.30 6.97
CA GLU A 356 6.41 17.21 7.25
C GLU A 356 7.73 16.45 7.37
N ASN A 357 7.75 15.36 8.16
CA ASN A 357 8.94 14.52 8.31
C ASN A 357 9.37 13.87 6.98
N TYR A 358 8.43 13.44 6.15
CA TYR A 358 8.73 12.89 4.83
C TYR A 358 9.34 13.94 3.89
N ILE A 359 8.78 15.15 3.84
CA ILE A 359 9.31 16.25 3.03
C ILE A 359 10.72 16.62 3.49
N ILE A 360 10.99 16.66 4.80
CA ILE A 360 12.31 17.03 5.33
C ILE A 360 13.36 15.95 5.02
N ASN A 361 13.04 14.68 5.23
CA ASN A 361 14.04 13.61 5.19
C ASN A 361 14.16 12.93 3.82
N ASN A 362 13.06 12.79 3.09
CA ASN A 362 12.97 11.94 1.89
C ASN A 362 12.71 12.75 0.62
N ALA A 363 11.91 13.81 0.69
CA ALA A 363 11.56 14.63 -0.47
C ALA A 363 11.79 16.15 -0.28
N PRO A 364 13.04 16.61 -0.06
CA PRO A 364 13.35 18.03 0.16
C PRO A 364 12.93 18.97 -0.98
N ARG A 365 12.69 18.46 -2.19
CA ARG A 365 12.14 19.21 -3.32
C ARG A 365 10.77 19.85 -3.05
N TYR A 366 10.07 19.44 -1.99
CA TYR A 366 8.77 20.00 -1.59
C TYR A 366 8.86 20.87 -0.34
N ARG A 367 10.07 21.25 0.10
CA ARG A 367 10.28 22.03 1.33
C ARG A 367 9.57 23.38 1.29
N SER A 368 9.32 23.93 0.10
CA SER A 368 8.49 25.13 -0.12
C SER A 368 7.06 24.97 0.43
N PHE A 369 6.49 23.77 0.42
CA PHE A 369 5.12 23.49 0.89
C PHE A 369 4.97 23.55 2.41
N LEU A 370 6.05 23.36 3.16
CA LEU A 370 6.03 23.49 4.63
C LEU A 370 5.64 24.90 5.09
N LYS A 371 5.77 25.91 4.22
CA LYS A 371 5.38 27.30 4.50
C LYS A 371 3.88 27.56 4.31
N ASN A 372 3.16 26.63 3.66
CA ASN A 372 1.75 26.79 3.34
C ASN A 372 0.92 25.67 3.98
N PRO A 373 0.33 25.90 5.18
CA PRO A 373 -0.47 24.90 5.89
C PRO A 373 -1.65 24.38 5.07
N ALA A 374 -2.24 25.21 4.21
CA ALA A 374 -3.37 24.81 3.38
C ALA A 374 -3.00 23.71 2.37
N ILE A 375 -1.75 23.67 1.91
CA ILE A 375 -1.25 22.59 1.05
C ILE A 375 -1.18 21.30 1.85
N LEU A 376 -0.65 21.34 3.07
CA LEU A 376 -0.55 20.16 3.95
C LEU A 376 -1.93 19.62 4.34
N ASP A 377 -2.89 20.52 4.59
CA ASP A 377 -4.29 20.17 4.89
C ASP A 377 -5.02 19.51 3.72
N SER A 378 -4.63 19.85 2.48
CA SER A 378 -5.23 19.27 1.28
C SER A 378 -4.78 17.83 1.01
N ILE A 379 -3.69 17.38 1.65
CA ILE A 379 -3.13 16.05 1.43
C ILE A 379 -3.93 15.03 2.24
N PRO A 380 -4.49 13.99 1.60
CA PRO A 380 -5.17 12.93 2.31
C PRO A 380 -4.27 12.30 3.38
N PRO A 381 -4.80 12.02 4.58
CA PRO A 381 -3.96 11.49 5.63
C PRO A 381 -3.51 10.05 5.37
N ASN A 382 -2.37 9.67 5.93
CA ASN A 382 -1.82 8.30 5.94
C ASN A 382 -1.60 7.66 4.56
N LEU A 383 -1.17 8.44 3.56
CA LEU A 383 -0.71 7.91 2.28
C LEU A 383 0.59 7.08 2.46
N SER A 384 0.77 6.03 1.67
CA SER A 384 2.08 5.38 1.52
C SER A 384 3.08 6.37 0.92
N GLU A 385 4.37 6.19 1.15
CA GLU A 385 5.41 7.10 0.61
C GLU A 385 5.24 7.33 -0.90
N ASP A 386 5.03 6.26 -1.68
CA ASP A 386 4.79 6.37 -3.14
C ASP A 386 3.56 7.21 -3.50
N LYS A 387 2.46 7.07 -2.76
CA LYS A 387 1.22 7.83 -3.02
C LYS A 387 1.33 9.25 -2.53
N LEU A 388 2.02 9.47 -1.41
CA LEU A 388 2.31 10.79 -0.88
C LEU A 388 3.16 11.57 -1.90
N GLU A 389 4.19 10.93 -2.44
CA GLU A 389 5.03 11.44 -3.52
C GLU A 389 4.20 11.82 -4.76
N GLU A 390 3.32 10.93 -5.24
CA GLU A 390 2.43 11.21 -6.37
C GLU A 390 1.53 12.44 -6.12
N HIS A 391 0.96 12.54 -4.92
CA HIS A 391 0.12 13.68 -4.53
C HIS A 391 0.92 14.99 -4.46
N LEU A 392 2.10 14.98 -3.82
CA LEU A 392 2.99 16.14 -3.72
C LEU A 392 3.44 16.60 -5.12
N TYR A 393 3.74 15.65 -6.02
CA TYR A 393 4.06 15.95 -7.41
C TYR A 393 2.90 16.62 -8.15
N LYS A 394 1.66 16.10 -8.03
CA LYS A 394 0.48 16.70 -8.66
C LYS A 394 0.24 18.14 -8.17
N ILE A 395 0.36 18.37 -6.87
CA ILE A 395 0.25 19.71 -6.27
C ILE A 395 1.32 20.62 -6.86
N SER A 396 2.59 20.19 -6.83
CA SER A 396 3.73 20.92 -7.39
C SER A 396 3.57 21.27 -8.86
N TYR A 397 3.14 20.31 -9.67
CA TYR A 397 2.91 20.51 -11.10
C TYR A 397 1.78 21.53 -11.35
N SER A 398 0.66 21.39 -10.63
CA SER A 398 -0.48 22.28 -10.77
C SER A 398 -0.14 23.72 -10.37
N ALA A 399 0.64 23.90 -9.31
CA ALA A 399 1.04 25.21 -8.83
C ALA A 399 2.03 25.88 -9.80
N ARG A 400 3.05 25.15 -10.27
CA ARG A 400 3.98 25.62 -11.32
C ARG A 400 3.26 26.06 -12.59
N LYS A 401 2.34 25.22 -13.08
CA LYS A 401 1.57 25.51 -14.29
C LYS A 401 0.70 26.77 -14.15
N LYS A 402 0.16 27.03 -12.95
CA LYS A 402 -0.60 28.28 -12.69
C LYS A 402 0.31 29.50 -12.80
N VAL A 403 1.48 29.47 -12.17
CA VAL A 403 2.46 30.57 -12.22
C VAL A 403 2.98 30.80 -13.64
N GLU A 404 3.30 29.74 -14.38
CA GLU A 404 3.73 29.84 -15.79
C GLU A 404 2.64 30.48 -16.66
N ASN A 405 1.39 30.03 -16.54
CA ASN A 405 0.26 30.60 -17.27
C ASN A 405 0.05 32.09 -16.94
N HIS A 406 0.21 32.49 -15.67
CA HIS A 406 0.13 33.89 -15.27
C HIS A 406 1.24 34.73 -15.90
N ILE A 407 2.48 34.25 -15.87
CA ILE A 407 3.63 34.93 -16.48
C ILE A 407 3.44 35.06 -18.00
N GLU A 408 3.02 34.00 -18.69
CA GLU A 408 2.74 34.03 -20.14
C GLU A 408 1.62 35.01 -20.47
N LYS A 409 0.53 35.00 -19.69
CA LYS A 409 -0.59 35.92 -19.85
C LYS A 409 -0.11 37.37 -19.73
N PHE A 410 0.69 37.69 -18.73
CA PHE A 410 1.25 39.04 -18.61
C PHE A 410 2.19 39.42 -19.76
N ILE A 411 3.07 38.53 -20.20
CA ILE A 411 3.95 38.79 -21.34
C ILE A 411 3.13 39.11 -22.61
N SER A 412 1.94 38.50 -22.73
CA SER A 412 1.01 38.74 -23.85
C SER A 412 0.16 40.01 -23.71
N GLU A 413 0.08 40.61 -22.51
CA GLU A 413 -0.72 41.80 -22.24
C GLU A 413 -0.02 43.08 -22.72
N LYS A 414 -0.74 43.90 -23.50
CA LYS A 414 -0.18 45.13 -24.11
C LYS A 414 -0.21 46.36 -23.18
N HIS A 415 -0.95 46.29 -22.08
CA HIS A 415 -1.06 47.36 -21.09
C HIS A 415 -0.69 46.81 -19.72
N ILE A 416 0.36 47.37 -19.12
CA ILE A 416 0.88 46.96 -17.82
C ILE A 416 0.44 48.00 -16.79
N SER A 417 -0.28 47.57 -15.75
CA SER A 417 -0.64 48.40 -14.59
C SER A 417 0.36 48.20 -13.44
N GLU A 418 0.43 49.13 -12.47
CA GLU A 418 1.28 48.96 -11.27
C GLU A 418 0.87 47.74 -10.43
N GLU A 419 -0.42 47.44 -10.36
CA GLU A 419 -0.98 46.28 -9.64
C GLU A 419 -0.56 44.96 -10.33
N SER A 420 -0.60 44.92 -11.66
CA SER A 420 -0.09 43.78 -12.45
C SER A 420 1.42 43.56 -12.28
N ILE A 421 2.19 44.61 -12.03
CA ILE A 421 3.64 44.50 -11.75
C ILE A 421 3.90 43.91 -10.36
N GLU A 422 3.07 44.22 -9.36
CA GLU A 422 3.19 43.64 -8.02
C GLU A 422 2.82 42.16 -8.00
N GLU A 423 1.70 41.78 -8.61
CA GLU A 423 1.29 40.37 -8.74
C GLU A 423 2.40 39.52 -9.38
N ILE A 424 3.13 40.08 -10.34
CA ILE A 424 4.21 39.36 -11.03
C ILE A 424 5.51 39.31 -10.27
N LYS A 425 5.80 40.32 -9.45
CA LYS A 425 6.91 40.19 -8.52
C LYS A 425 6.67 39.02 -7.58
N ASP A 426 5.43 38.78 -7.18
CA ASP A 426 5.06 37.63 -6.36
C ASP A 426 5.09 36.32 -7.17
N ASP A 427 4.56 36.28 -8.40
CA ASP A 427 4.70 35.11 -9.29
C ASP A 427 6.18 34.77 -9.59
N ILE A 428 7.05 35.78 -9.76
CA ILE A 428 8.50 35.59 -9.95
C ILE A 428 9.16 35.06 -8.67
N ARG A 429 8.73 35.51 -7.49
CA ARG A 429 9.21 34.97 -6.21
C ARG A 429 8.77 33.53 -6.02
N GLU A 430 7.53 33.20 -6.35
CA GLU A 430 7.02 31.81 -6.34
C GLU A 430 7.78 30.94 -7.35
N LYS A 431 8.01 31.44 -8.57
CA LYS A 431 8.85 30.77 -9.58
C LYS A 431 10.27 30.52 -9.06
N THR A 432 10.88 31.49 -8.40
CA THR A 432 12.20 31.34 -7.79
C THR A 432 12.21 30.23 -6.72
N ALA A 433 11.11 30.06 -5.96
CA ALA A 433 10.98 28.95 -5.03
C ALA A 433 10.95 27.59 -5.76
N TYR A 434 10.24 27.49 -6.87
CA TYR A 434 10.21 26.27 -7.70
C TYR A 434 11.54 25.98 -8.42
N ASP A 435 12.30 27.01 -8.79
CA ASP A 435 13.64 26.84 -9.35
C ASP A 435 14.62 26.32 -8.28
N ILE A 436 14.48 26.74 -7.03
CA ILE A 436 15.21 26.15 -5.88
C ILE A 436 14.83 24.68 -5.70
N ASP A 437 13.55 24.32 -5.87
CA ASP A 437 13.09 22.93 -5.78
C ASP A 437 13.72 22.06 -6.90
N SER A 438 13.87 22.60 -8.12
CA SER A 438 14.54 21.91 -9.23
C SER A 438 16.05 21.74 -8.99
N LEU A 439 16.69 22.74 -8.40
CA LEU A 439 18.08 22.63 -7.94
C LEU A 439 18.23 21.60 -6.82
N ALA A 440 17.25 21.50 -5.92
CA ALA A 440 17.22 20.51 -4.85
C ALA A 440 17.14 19.08 -5.42
N ASP A 441 16.35 18.86 -6.46
CA ASP A 441 16.30 17.57 -7.18
C ASP A 441 17.64 17.21 -7.81
N TYR A 442 18.27 18.17 -8.50
CA TYR A 442 19.59 17.97 -9.10
C TYR A 442 20.66 17.64 -8.04
N MET A 443 20.66 18.35 -6.90
CA MET A 443 21.56 18.10 -5.77
C MET A 443 21.27 16.76 -5.07
N THR A 444 20.01 16.36 -4.97
CA THR A 444 19.60 15.07 -4.39
C THR A 444 20.14 13.92 -5.24
N ARG A 445 20.07 14.01 -6.57
CA ARG A 445 20.69 13.04 -7.47
C ARG A 445 22.21 12.96 -7.26
N ARG A 446 22.90 14.11 -7.18
CA ARG A 446 24.34 14.12 -6.91
C ARG A 446 24.70 13.51 -5.56
N LYS A 447 23.90 13.76 -4.51
CA LYS A 447 24.08 13.12 -3.20
C LYS A 447 23.94 11.60 -3.28
N ALA A 448 22.92 11.10 -3.98
CA ALA A 448 22.74 9.67 -4.20
C ALA A 448 23.92 9.02 -4.94
N ILE A 449 24.47 9.70 -5.94
CA ILE A 449 25.65 9.22 -6.69
C ILE A 449 26.91 9.22 -5.82
N ILE A 450 27.11 10.24 -4.98
CA ILE A 450 28.20 10.26 -4.00
C ILE A 450 28.06 9.10 -3.01
N GLN A 451 26.86 8.85 -2.48
CA GLN A 451 26.60 7.74 -1.56
C GLN A 451 26.81 6.37 -2.24
N LEU A 452 26.42 6.25 -3.52
CA LEU A 452 26.70 5.07 -4.31
C LEU A 452 28.19 4.85 -4.52
N PHE A 453 28.92 5.93 -4.87
CA PHE A 453 30.37 5.91 -5.03
C PHE A 453 31.06 5.50 -3.72
N GLU A 454 30.65 6.07 -2.59
CA GLU A 454 31.14 5.69 -1.25
C GLU A 454 30.92 4.20 -0.96
N LYS A 455 29.70 3.70 -1.21
CA LYS A 455 29.36 2.28 -1.02
C LYS A 455 30.18 1.35 -1.92
N PHE A 456 30.59 1.79 -3.11
CA PHE A 456 31.43 0.99 -4.01
C PHE A 456 32.90 0.93 -3.53
N LEU A 457 33.32 1.89 -2.71
CA LEU A 457 34.64 1.88 -2.06
C LEU A 457 34.67 1.09 -0.75
N ASP A 458 33.51 0.68 -0.23
CA ASP A 458 33.40 -0.19 0.95
C ASP A 458 33.48 -1.67 0.54
N ALA A 459 33.92 -2.51 1.47
CA ALA A 459 33.87 -3.96 1.30
C ALA A 459 32.43 -4.46 1.47
N ASP A 460 32.04 -5.48 0.71
CA ASP A 460 30.77 -6.19 0.90
C ASP A 460 30.75 -7.00 2.21
N GLU A 461 29.61 -7.63 2.54
CA GLU A 461 29.44 -8.44 3.77
C GLU A 461 30.43 -9.62 3.86
N GLU A 462 31.03 -10.03 2.74
CA GLU A 462 32.05 -11.08 2.65
C GLU A 462 33.49 -10.50 2.64
N GLY A 463 33.65 -9.18 2.78
CA GLY A 463 34.93 -8.49 2.79
C GLY A 463 35.54 -8.25 1.39
N ARG A 464 34.76 -8.38 0.31
CA ARG A 464 35.21 -8.17 -1.08
C ARG A 464 34.91 -6.76 -1.56
N TYR A 465 35.87 -6.16 -2.27
CA TYR A 465 35.74 -4.83 -2.86
C TYR A 465 35.27 -4.90 -4.33
N LYS A 466 34.42 -3.96 -4.75
CA LYS A 466 33.93 -3.80 -6.14
C LYS A 466 35.05 -3.49 -7.13
N LEU A 467 34.97 -4.02 -8.36
CA LEU A 467 36.04 -3.96 -9.36
C LEU A 467 36.33 -2.52 -9.79
N GLU A 468 37.54 -2.27 -10.32
CA GLU A 468 37.92 -0.97 -10.88
C GLU A 468 36.93 -0.51 -11.97
N GLU A 469 36.51 -1.44 -12.83
CA GLU A 469 35.47 -1.24 -13.84
C GLU A 469 34.15 -0.72 -13.25
N ASP A 470 33.73 -1.23 -12.09
CA ASP A 470 32.49 -0.78 -11.43
C ASP A 470 32.60 0.68 -10.98
N VAL A 471 33.76 1.06 -10.43
CA VAL A 471 34.03 2.43 -9.95
C VAL A 471 34.21 3.40 -11.12
N HIS A 472 34.87 2.97 -12.19
CA HIS A 472 35.05 3.74 -13.42
C HIS A 472 33.70 4.04 -14.08
N ASN A 473 32.84 3.03 -14.24
CA ASN A 473 31.52 3.21 -14.85
C ASN A 473 30.60 4.18 -14.09
N ILE A 474 30.80 4.38 -12.78
CA ILE A 474 30.10 5.46 -12.05
C ILE A 474 30.55 6.83 -12.56
N ILE A 475 31.85 7.03 -12.83
CA ILE A 475 32.41 8.30 -13.28
C ILE A 475 32.06 8.53 -14.76
N PHE A 476 32.35 7.55 -15.62
CA PHE A 476 32.05 7.60 -17.04
C PHE A 476 31.93 6.18 -17.61
N PRO A 477 30.92 5.87 -18.45
CA PRO A 477 30.76 4.55 -19.06
C PRO A 477 31.94 4.12 -19.95
N MET A 478 32.50 2.94 -19.69
CA MET A 478 33.62 2.38 -20.44
C MET A 478 33.26 2.07 -21.91
N GLY A 479 34.25 2.18 -22.80
CA GLY A 479 34.10 1.89 -24.23
C GLY A 479 33.28 2.93 -25.01
N LEU A 480 32.91 4.05 -24.39
CA LEU A 480 32.08 5.10 -24.98
C LEU A 480 32.82 6.43 -25.10
N THR A 481 32.33 7.30 -25.98
CA THR A 481 32.78 8.69 -26.11
C THR A 481 31.66 9.66 -25.75
N LYS A 482 31.99 10.92 -25.46
CA LYS A 482 30.99 11.96 -25.14
C LYS A 482 29.84 12.05 -26.16
N ASP A 483 30.14 11.95 -27.45
CA ASP A 483 29.12 12.03 -28.52
C ASP A 483 28.13 10.83 -28.54
N GLN A 484 28.42 9.75 -27.79
CA GLN A 484 27.60 8.54 -27.73
C GLN A 484 26.70 8.50 -26.49
N ILE A 485 26.83 9.46 -25.56
CA ILE A 485 26.08 9.49 -24.31
C ILE A 485 25.48 10.87 -24.06
N SER A 486 24.32 10.92 -23.40
CA SER A 486 23.74 12.19 -22.96
C SER A 486 24.45 12.70 -21.70
N TYR A 487 24.28 13.98 -21.39
CA TYR A 487 24.89 14.63 -20.22
C TYR A 487 24.52 13.94 -18.90
N GLU A 488 23.30 13.39 -18.82
CA GLU A 488 22.78 12.70 -17.64
C GLU A 488 23.44 11.34 -17.38
N ASN A 489 24.16 10.79 -18.38
CA ASN A 489 24.70 9.43 -18.36
C ASN A 489 26.20 9.38 -17.98
N HIS A 490 26.77 10.46 -17.44
CA HIS A 490 28.12 10.47 -16.87
C HIS A 490 28.21 11.35 -15.61
N ASN A 491 29.20 11.08 -14.75
CA ASN A 491 29.43 11.81 -13.51
C ASN A 491 30.82 12.44 -13.41
N LEU A 492 31.34 12.98 -14.52
CA LEU A 492 32.63 13.68 -14.55
C LEU A 492 32.77 14.81 -13.51
N TRP A 493 31.67 15.38 -13.04
CA TRP A 493 31.63 16.34 -11.94
C TRP A 493 32.22 15.77 -10.63
N LEU A 494 32.22 14.45 -10.45
CA LEU A 494 32.92 13.76 -9.35
C LEU A 494 34.42 14.03 -9.38
N LEU A 495 35.02 14.13 -10.57
CA LEU A 495 36.42 14.52 -10.77
C LEU A 495 36.59 16.03 -10.58
N ASP A 496 35.94 16.80 -11.45
CA ASP A 496 35.91 18.27 -11.43
C ASP A 496 34.82 18.77 -12.38
N GLU A 497 34.14 19.87 -12.06
CA GLU A 497 33.13 20.46 -12.94
C GLU A 497 33.72 20.90 -14.30
N ARG A 498 35.01 21.27 -14.32
CA ARG A 498 35.69 21.74 -15.54
C ARG A 498 35.77 20.66 -16.62
N PHE A 499 35.81 19.38 -16.24
CA PHE A 499 35.98 18.28 -17.20
C PHE A 499 34.75 18.03 -18.08
N ILE A 500 33.57 18.49 -17.65
CA ILE A 500 32.33 18.42 -18.42
C ILE A 500 32.46 19.17 -19.76
N ASN A 501 33.21 20.27 -19.75
CA ASN A 501 33.29 21.21 -20.87
C ASN A 501 34.23 20.75 -21.99
N TYR A 502 34.99 19.67 -21.77
CA TYR A 502 35.87 19.09 -22.79
C TYR A 502 35.05 18.61 -23.99
N LYS A 503 35.52 18.94 -25.21
CA LYS A 503 34.77 18.64 -26.44
C LYS A 503 34.89 17.18 -26.85
N PHE A 504 36.04 16.56 -26.61
CA PHE A 504 36.24 15.13 -26.87
C PHE A 504 36.61 14.42 -25.57
N ILE A 505 35.89 13.34 -25.29
CA ILE A 505 36.10 12.45 -24.15
C ILE A 505 36.00 11.02 -24.66
N ALA A 506 36.99 10.19 -24.35
CA ALA A 506 37.00 8.77 -24.65
C ALA A 506 37.36 7.99 -23.38
N SER A 507 36.54 7.01 -23.01
CA SER A 507 36.78 6.14 -21.86
C SER A 507 37.06 4.72 -22.34
N ASP A 508 38.14 4.12 -21.83
CA ASP A 508 38.58 2.75 -22.13
C ASP A 508 38.51 2.41 -23.63
N LYS A 509 39.09 3.31 -24.44
CA LYS A 509 39.14 3.14 -25.90
C LYS A 509 40.58 3.10 -26.36
N SER A 510 40.89 2.19 -27.27
CA SER A 510 42.23 2.14 -27.84
C SER A 510 42.51 3.45 -28.57
N ILE A 511 43.72 3.96 -28.43
CA ILE A 511 44.15 5.14 -29.18
C ILE A 511 43.92 4.93 -30.69
N THR A 512 44.04 3.69 -31.19
CA THR A 512 43.72 3.33 -32.58
C THR A 512 42.24 3.50 -32.96
N SER A 513 41.31 3.38 -32.01
CA SER A 513 39.88 3.48 -32.30
C SER A 513 39.39 4.90 -32.60
N PHE A 514 40.09 5.92 -32.09
CA PHE A 514 39.73 7.34 -32.29
C PHE A 514 40.83 8.18 -32.95
N SER A 515 41.97 7.55 -33.25
CA SER A 515 43.05 8.14 -34.04
C SER A 515 43.59 7.11 -35.04
N GLN A 516 44.12 7.54 -36.18
CA GLN A 516 44.77 6.65 -37.16
C GLN A 516 46.11 6.08 -36.66
N LYS A 517 46.43 6.32 -35.40
CA LYS A 517 47.65 5.86 -34.78
C LYS A 517 47.51 4.40 -34.36
N LYS A 518 48.44 3.56 -34.81
CA LYS A 518 48.56 2.17 -34.35
C LYS A 518 49.13 2.12 -32.93
N SER A 519 48.25 2.07 -31.94
CA SER A 519 48.57 1.89 -30.52
C SER A 519 47.45 1.08 -29.85
N SER A 520 47.84 -0.01 -29.19
CA SER A 520 46.93 -0.83 -28.37
C SER A 520 46.74 -0.28 -26.96
N LYS A 521 47.29 0.90 -26.65
CA LYS A 521 47.10 1.56 -25.35
C LYS A 521 45.70 2.15 -25.24
N GLU A 522 45.09 1.93 -24.09
CA GLU A 522 43.70 2.23 -23.75
C GLU A 522 43.71 3.04 -22.45
N PRO A 523 43.73 4.39 -22.51
CA PRO A 523 43.62 5.19 -21.30
C PRO A 523 42.22 5.06 -20.71
N ASP A 524 42.12 5.01 -19.38
CA ASP A 524 40.82 4.90 -18.70
C ASP A 524 39.91 6.08 -19.05
N LEU A 525 40.44 7.31 -19.00
CA LEU A 525 39.72 8.48 -19.51
C LEU A 525 40.67 9.46 -20.19
N LEU A 526 40.41 9.76 -21.44
CA LEU A 526 41.10 10.78 -22.23
C LEU A 526 40.18 11.95 -22.50
N LEU A 527 40.59 13.17 -22.12
CA LEU A 527 39.89 14.41 -22.44
C LEU A 527 40.80 15.36 -23.22
N THR A 528 40.29 15.95 -24.30
CA THR A 528 41.05 16.97 -25.07
C THR A 528 40.22 18.23 -25.33
N ASP A 529 40.82 19.38 -25.04
CA ASP A 529 40.23 20.68 -25.34
C ASP A 529 40.45 20.99 -26.82
N ASN A 530 39.35 21.09 -27.56
CA ASN A 530 39.25 21.57 -28.94
C ASN A 530 40.19 20.90 -29.97
N PRO A 531 39.66 20.02 -30.84
CA PRO A 531 40.04 20.05 -32.24
C PRO A 531 38.98 20.86 -32.98
N GLU A 532 39.37 21.94 -33.67
CA GLU A 532 38.45 22.65 -34.57
C GLU A 532 37.83 21.66 -35.58
N MET A 533 36.59 21.24 -35.31
CA MET A 533 35.64 20.69 -36.27
C MET A 533 34.24 21.04 -35.75
N PHE A 534 33.88 22.32 -35.89
CA PHE A 534 32.67 22.84 -36.56
C PHE A 534 32.31 24.26 -36.05
N ASP A 535 32.06 25.12 -37.05
CA ASP A 535 31.54 26.49 -37.09
C ASP A 535 32.13 27.61 -36.21
N ASN A 536 32.87 28.48 -36.90
CA ASN A 536 33.23 29.84 -36.52
C ASN A 536 31.95 30.69 -36.39
N PRO A 537 31.75 31.40 -35.26
CA PRO A 537 31.70 32.84 -35.40
C PRO A 537 32.47 33.56 -34.28
N ILE A 538 33.46 34.35 -34.71
CA ILE A 538 34.05 35.54 -34.07
C ILE A 538 35.26 35.29 -33.15
N SER A 539 36.44 35.24 -33.80
CA SER A 539 37.71 35.94 -33.51
C SER A 539 38.20 36.11 -32.05
N PHE A 540 39.32 35.48 -31.69
CA PHE A 540 40.68 36.08 -31.66
C PHE A 540 41.72 34.99 -31.29
N GLY A 541 42.38 34.40 -32.29
CA GLY A 541 43.46 33.41 -32.13
C GLY A 541 43.75 32.69 -33.44
N ASN A 542 45.02 32.58 -33.85
CA ASN A 542 45.40 32.56 -35.26
C ASN A 542 45.93 31.20 -35.77
N ARG A 543 45.11 30.12 -35.78
CA ARG A 543 45.35 28.92 -36.64
C ARG A 543 44.25 27.85 -36.59
N SER A 544 43.80 27.43 -37.77
CA SER A 544 43.02 26.21 -38.03
C SER A 544 43.90 25.00 -38.33
N ALA A 545 44.77 24.62 -37.39
CA ALA A 545 45.83 23.62 -37.63
C ALA A 545 45.64 22.25 -36.94
N GLY A 546 44.54 21.99 -36.23
CA GLY A 546 44.39 20.73 -35.49
C GLY A 546 45.35 20.59 -34.29
N GLU A 547 45.86 21.71 -33.78
CA GLU A 547 46.62 21.79 -32.53
C GLU A 547 45.69 21.58 -31.32
N VAL A 548 46.09 20.69 -30.40
CA VAL A 548 45.31 20.41 -29.17
C VAL A 548 45.68 21.45 -28.10
N ASN A 549 44.68 22.09 -27.50
CA ASN A 549 44.89 23.15 -26.50
C ASN A 549 45.30 22.60 -25.13
N SER A 550 44.72 21.47 -24.72
CA SER A 550 45.08 20.77 -23.50
C SER A 550 44.76 19.28 -23.63
N MET A 551 45.55 18.45 -22.98
CA MET A 551 45.34 17.00 -22.94
C MET A 551 45.29 16.55 -21.48
N VAL A 552 44.21 15.88 -21.12
CA VAL A 552 44.00 15.33 -19.77
C VAL A 552 43.85 13.82 -19.88
N ILE A 553 44.59 13.09 -19.06
CA ILE A 553 44.54 11.62 -18.98
C ILE A 553 44.29 11.23 -17.53
N PHE A 554 43.24 10.45 -17.30
CA PHE A 554 43.05 9.74 -16.04
C PHE A 554 43.44 8.28 -16.20
N GLU A 555 44.08 7.75 -15.17
CA GLU A 555 44.28 6.33 -14.95
C GLU A 555 43.75 5.97 -13.55
N PHE A 556 42.79 5.07 -13.50
CA PHE A 556 42.23 4.49 -12.29
C PHE A 556 42.99 3.18 -12.03
N LYS A 557 43.49 2.95 -10.80
CA LYS A 557 44.18 1.69 -10.48
C LYS A 557 43.92 1.20 -9.07
N ARG A 558 43.93 -0.13 -8.92
CA ARG A 558 44.05 -0.78 -7.61
C ARG A 558 45.51 -0.91 -7.17
N PRO A 559 45.85 -0.64 -5.90
CA PRO A 559 47.16 -0.92 -5.33
C PRO A 559 47.36 -2.44 -5.22
N GLY A 560 48.47 -2.93 -5.77
CA GLY A 560 48.84 -4.34 -5.71
C GLY A 560 48.37 -5.19 -6.89
N GLU A 561 47.55 -4.64 -7.80
CA GLU A 561 47.29 -5.22 -9.12
C GLU A 561 47.48 -4.15 -10.19
N ILE A 562 48.71 -4.06 -10.67
CA ILE A 562 49.03 -3.36 -11.91
C ILE A 562 49.72 -4.40 -12.78
N ALA A 563 49.19 -4.63 -13.97
CA ALA A 563 49.69 -5.56 -14.99
C ALA A 563 51.17 -5.33 -15.41
N HIS A 564 51.85 -4.33 -14.84
CA HIS A 564 53.26 -4.02 -15.06
C HIS A 564 54.19 -4.41 -13.91
N GLN A 565 53.67 -4.92 -12.79
CA GLN A 565 54.51 -5.54 -11.78
C GLN A 565 54.57 -7.04 -11.97
N LYS A 566 55.74 -7.53 -12.36
CA LYS A 566 56.03 -8.97 -12.36
C LYS A 566 55.86 -9.63 -10.98
N ASN A 567 55.81 -8.85 -9.89
CA ASN A 567 55.73 -9.34 -8.51
C ASN A 567 54.80 -8.47 -7.63
N LYS A 568 53.81 -9.09 -6.98
CA LYS A 568 53.05 -8.46 -5.88
C LYS A 568 54.03 -8.07 -4.76
N GLY A 569 54.09 -6.78 -4.41
CA GLY A 569 54.94 -6.25 -3.33
C GLY A 569 56.19 -5.47 -3.76
N ASP A 570 56.39 -5.22 -5.06
CA ASP A 570 57.40 -4.26 -5.50
C ASP A 570 56.88 -2.82 -5.34
N TYR A 571 57.66 -1.95 -4.68
CA TYR A 571 57.31 -0.54 -4.49
C TYR A 571 58.26 0.41 -5.22
N ARG A 572 59.06 -0.11 -6.16
CA ARG A 572 60.12 0.64 -6.87
C ARG A 572 59.73 1.03 -8.30
N TRP A 573 58.59 1.70 -8.45
CA TRP A 573 58.11 2.22 -9.73
C TRP A 573 57.62 3.66 -9.55
N GLN A 574 57.65 4.45 -10.62
CA GLN A 574 57.24 5.84 -10.56
C GLN A 574 55.75 5.96 -10.89
N PHE A 575 55.01 6.81 -10.17
CA PHE A 575 53.61 7.05 -10.50
C PHE A 575 53.44 7.49 -11.97
N SER A 576 54.39 8.27 -12.48
CA SER A 576 54.34 8.79 -13.86
C SER A 576 54.35 7.69 -14.93
N ASP A 577 54.87 6.50 -14.61
CA ASP A 577 54.89 5.34 -15.50
C ASP A 577 53.48 4.90 -15.93
N LEU A 578 52.43 5.30 -15.20
CA LEU A 578 51.04 5.01 -15.54
C LEU A 578 50.44 5.93 -16.60
N VAL A 579 50.94 7.16 -16.75
CA VAL A 579 50.32 8.17 -17.64
C VAL A 579 51.26 8.72 -18.71
N GLU A 580 52.56 8.84 -18.41
CA GLU A 580 53.60 9.29 -19.37
C GLU A 580 53.60 8.46 -20.66
N PRO A 581 53.44 7.11 -20.63
CA PRO A 581 53.42 6.34 -21.86
C PRO A 581 52.31 6.75 -22.82
N TYR A 582 51.18 7.27 -22.34
CA TYR A 582 50.13 7.79 -23.22
C TYR A 582 50.52 9.16 -23.78
N PHE A 583 51.10 10.06 -23.00
CA PHE A 583 51.60 11.34 -23.55
C PHE A 583 52.70 11.14 -24.59
N ASP A 584 53.63 10.20 -24.33
CA ASP A 584 54.72 9.84 -25.24
C ASP A 584 54.22 9.31 -26.58
N GLU A 585 53.10 8.58 -26.56
CA GLU A 585 52.43 8.18 -27.77
C GLU A 585 52.16 9.44 -28.63
N PHE A 586 51.52 10.48 -28.08
CA PHE A 586 51.18 11.65 -28.86
C PHE A 586 52.35 12.60 -29.13
N LEU A 587 53.41 12.58 -28.33
CA LEU A 587 54.59 13.43 -28.50
C LEU A 587 55.56 12.89 -29.55
N TYR A 588 56.00 11.64 -29.42
CA TYR A 588 57.22 11.15 -30.06
C TYR A 588 57.01 10.17 -31.23
N LYS A 589 55.80 9.62 -31.43
CA LYS A 589 55.53 8.71 -32.56
C LYS A 589 55.06 9.48 -33.81
N GLN A 590 55.43 8.96 -34.99
CA GLN A 590 55.01 9.47 -36.30
C GLN A 590 53.51 9.22 -36.56
N ASP A 591 52.93 9.98 -37.50
CA ASP A 591 51.50 9.94 -37.92
C ASP A 591 50.47 10.27 -36.84
N LYS A 592 50.32 11.57 -36.55
CA LYS A 592 49.28 12.09 -35.67
C LYS A 592 48.04 12.41 -36.49
N LYS A 593 47.18 11.47 -36.87
CA LYS A 593 45.90 11.76 -37.56
C LYS A 593 44.70 11.30 -36.73
N ASN A 594 43.62 12.07 -36.68
CA ASN A 594 42.37 11.65 -36.00
C ASN A 594 41.55 10.67 -36.87
N TYR A 595 40.43 10.16 -36.37
CA TYR A 595 39.53 9.24 -37.09
C TYR A 595 39.01 9.74 -38.45
N LYS A 596 39.06 11.07 -38.71
CA LYS A 596 38.70 11.72 -39.98
C LYS A 596 39.89 11.98 -40.91
N GLY A 597 41.11 11.63 -40.50
CA GLY A 597 42.34 11.81 -41.28
C GLY A 597 43.05 13.15 -41.11
N ASN A 598 42.56 14.04 -40.25
CA ASN A 598 43.19 15.35 -39.98
C ASN A 598 44.36 15.21 -39.03
N HIS A 599 45.41 16.03 -39.20
CA HIS A 599 46.58 15.99 -38.33
C HIS A 599 46.25 16.49 -36.91
N VAL A 600 46.71 15.80 -35.87
CA VAL A 600 46.56 16.13 -34.44
C VAL A 600 47.91 16.58 -33.91
N ILE A 601 48.08 17.88 -33.66
CA ILE A 601 49.38 18.41 -33.25
C ILE A 601 49.40 18.55 -31.73
N ILE A 602 50.18 17.68 -31.08
CA ILE A 602 50.57 17.82 -29.67
C ILE A 602 52.07 18.11 -29.63
N THR A 603 52.43 19.21 -28.98
CA THR A 603 53.81 19.70 -28.85
C THR A 603 54.29 19.61 -27.40
N GLU A 604 55.58 19.79 -27.17
CA GLU A 604 56.15 19.88 -25.81
C GLU A 604 55.50 21.03 -25.02
N ASN A 605 55.14 22.13 -25.68
CA ASN A 605 54.48 23.29 -25.05
C ASN A 605 52.98 23.10 -24.79
N THR A 606 52.33 22.09 -25.37
CA THR A 606 50.90 21.82 -25.11
C THR A 606 50.69 21.46 -23.63
N PRO A 607 49.79 22.13 -22.87
CA PRO A 607 49.46 21.73 -21.51
C PRO A 607 48.99 20.27 -21.40
N LYS A 608 49.64 19.49 -20.52
CA LYS A 608 49.34 18.06 -20.29
C LYS A 608 49.05 17.83 -18.82
N PHE A 609 47.93 17.18 -18.52
CA PHE A 609 47.50 16.88 -17.16
C PHE A 609 47.29 15.37 -16.98
N GLY A 610 48.11 14.73 -16.16
CA GLY A 610 47.94 13.33 -15.79
C GLY A 610 47.31 13.23 -14.40
N PHE A 611 46.25 12.45 -14.25
CA PHE A 611 45.64 12.16 -12.96
C PHE A 611 45.65 10.67 -12.71
N ILE A 612 46.20 10.26 -11.58
CA ILE A 612 46.29 8.86 -11.18
C ILE A 612 45.48 8.70 -9.91
N VAL A 613 44.46 7.86 -9.95
CA VAL A 613 43.60 7.60 -8.80
C VAL A 613 43.80 6.17 -8.34
N LEU A 614 44.37 6.03 -7.14
CA LEU A 614 44.69 4.74 -6.52
C LEU A 614 43.71 4.43 -5.38
N ASP A 615 43.57 3.18 -4.95
CA ASP A 615 42.81 2.89 -3.72
C ASP A 615 43.60 3.31 -2.46
N VAL A 616 44.87 2.92 -2.40
CA VAL A 616 45.81 3.10 -1.30
C VAL A 616 47.19 3.45 -1.88
N ILE A 617 47.90 4.38 -1.23
CA ILE A 617 49.29 4.70 -1.58
C ILE A 617 50.21 4.11 -0.50
N PRO A 618 50.90 2.98 -0.75
CA PRO A 618 51.79 2.38 0.24
C PRO A 618 52.92 3.35 0.65
N PRO A 619 53.26 3.46 1.95
CA PRO A 619 54.29 4.40 2.41
C PRO A 619 55.66 4.21 1.74
N LEU A 620 56.04 2.97 1.43
CA LEU A 620 57.30 2.66 0.74
C LEU A 620 57.29 3.17 -0.71
N LEU A 621 56.16 3.06 -1.40
CA LEU A 621 55.99 3.56 -2.77
C LEU A 621 56.01 5.08 -2.81
N ALA A 622 55.33 5.73 -1.86
CA ALA A 622 55.35 7.18 -1.68
C ALA A 622 56.80 7.68 -1.49
N LYS A 623 57.53 7.08 -0.54
CA LYS A 623 58.93 7.45 -0.26
C LYS A 623 59.86 7.25 -1.47
N PHE A 624 59.65 6.19 -2.25
CA PHE A 624 60.39 5.98 -3.49
C PHE A 624 60.14 7.11 -4.50
N ASN A 625 58.88 7.51 -4.68
CA ASN A 625 58.49 8.57 -5.61
C ASN A 625 58.93 9.96 -5.14
N GLU A 626 58.89 10.25 -3.83
CA GLU A 626 59.47 11.49 -3.26
C GLU A 626 60.95 11.62 -3.65
N GLY A 627 61.71 10.53 -3.59
CA GLY A 627 63.10 10.46 -4.05
C GLY A 627 63.28 10.65 -5.57
N LYS A 628 62.19 10.69 -6.35
CA LYS A 628 62.16 10.92 -7.81
C LYS A 628 61.56 12.28 -8.19
N GLY A 629 61.43 13.19 -7.21
CA GLY A 629 60.99 14.56 -7.43
C GLY A 629 59.48 14.79 -7.31
N TRP A 630 58.72 13.81 -6.80
CA TRP A 630 57.32 14.00 -6.44
C TRP A 630 57.21 14.80 -5.14
N LYS A 631 56.23 15.69 -5.06
CA LYS A 631 55.95 16.52 -3.89
C LYS A 631 54.59 16.19 -3.33
N LYS A 632 54.48 16.14 -2.00
CA LYS A 632 53.22 15.92 -1.30
C LYS A 632 52.47 17.24 -1.10
N THR A 633 51.17 17.25 -1.32
CA THR A 633 50.29 18.39 -1.04
C THR A 633 49.84 18.39 0.43
N PRO A 634 49.37 19.52 0.97
CA PRO A 634 48.75 19.56 2.30
C PRO A 634 47.54 18.62 2.45
N PHE A 635 46.91 18.24 1.34
CA PHE A 635 45.71 17.41 1.31
C PHE A 635 46.02 15.90 1.21
N GLY A 636 47.29 15.51 1.22
CA GLY A 636 47.72 14.11 1.17
C GLY A 636 47.79 13.52 -0.24
N THR A 637 47.62 14.33 -1.29
CA THR A 637 47.88 13.95 -2.70
C THR A 637 49.37 14.18 -3.03
N TYR A 638 49.84 13.62 -4.13
CA TYR A 638 51.20 13.85 -4.64
C TYR A 638 51.12 14.48 -6.02
N TYR A 639 52.05 15.36 -6.34
CA TYR A 639 52.13 15.97 -7.66
C TYR A 639 53.57 16.08 -8.16
N LYS A 640 53.71 16.16 -9.48
CA LYS A 640 54.97 16.41 -10.16
C LYS A 640 54.73 17.34 -11.35
N ILE A 641 55.55 18.38 -11.45
CA ILE A 641 55.55 19.31 -12.59
C ILE A 641 56.82 19.08 -13.38
N GLN A 642 56.67 18.82 -14.67
CA GLN A 642 57.77 18.75 -15.64
C GLN A 642 57.66 19.96 -16.56
N SER A 643 58.40 21.02 -16.23
CA SER A 643 58.38 22.31 -16.94
C SER A 643 58.66 22.14 -18.43
N GLU A 644 59.67 21.33 -18.77
CA GLU A 644 60.13 21.12 -20.15
C GLU A 644 59.07 20.47 -21.04
N LEU A 645 58.09 19.77 -20.46
CA LEU A 645 57.01 19.10 -21.19
C LEU A 645 55.64 19.76 -20.99
N ASN A 646 55.59 20.91 -20.30
CA ASN A 646 54.38 21.57 -19.83
C ASN A 646 53.37 20.57 -19.22
N MET A 647 53.89 19.67 -18.37
CA MET A 647 53.15 18.52 -17.85
C MET A 647 52.99 18.62 -16.33
N HIS A 648 51.76 18.46 -15.86
CA HIS A 648 51.39 18.36 -14.46
C HIS A 648 50.75 17.00 -14.19
N ILE A 649 51.36 16.20 -13.31
CA ILE A 649 50.80 14.91 -12.91
C ILE A 649 50.41 14.97 -11.45
N GLU A 650 49.21 14.53 -11.10
CA GLU A 650 48.71 14.41 -9.74
C GLU A 650 48.25 12.98 -9.43
N VAL A 651 48.51 12.53 -8.20
CA VAL A 651 48.18 11.21 -7.69
C VAL A 651 47.37 11.38 -6.41
N MET A 652 46.19 10.77 -6.35
CA MET A 652 45.31 10.80 -5.19
C MET A 652 44.65 9.44 -4.95
N THR A 653 44.01 9.25 -3.81
CA THR A 653 43.22 8.05 -3.56
C THR A 653 41.75 8.23 -3.96
N PHE A 654 41.03 7.14 -4.24
CA PHE A 654 39.58 7.17 -4.44
C PHE A 654 38.84 7.76 -3.23
N ARG A 655 39.28 7.43 -2.01
CA ARG A 655 38.75 8.06 -0.79
C ARG A 655 38.99 9.56 -0.76
N LYS A 656 40.16 10.03 -1.23
CA LYS A 656 40.44 11.46 -1.29
C LYS A 656 39.60 12.17 -2.36
N LEU A 657 39.38 11.52 -3.50
CA LEU A 657 38.49 12.00 -4.55
C LEU A 657 37.05 12.16 -4.04
N LEU A 658 36.52 11.15 -3.32
CA LEU A 658 35.20 11.19 -2.68
C LEU A 658 35.09 12.36 -1.69
N ASP A 659 36.09 12.54 -0.82
CA ASP A 659 36.14 13.66 0.14
C ASP A 659 36.11 15.03 -0.57
N ILE A 660 36.88 15.20 -1.64
CA ILE A 660 36.86 16.43 -2.45
C ILE A 660 35.49 16.64 -3.12
N ALA A 661 34.85 15.57 -3.61
CA ALA A 661 33.50 15.64 -4.19
C ALA A 661 32.43 15.99 -3.15
N GLN A 662 32.47 15.39 -1.96
CA GLN A 662 31.55 15.68 -0.85
C GLN A 662 31.70 17.13 -0.37
N ASN A 663 32.92 17.58 -0.09
CA ASN A 663 33.18 18.92 0.44
C ASN A 663 32.72 20.03 -0.52
N ARG A 664 32.87 19.84 -1.84
CA ARG A 664 32.39 20.80 -2.85
C ARG A 664 30.88 21.04 -2.80
N HIS A 665 30.11 20.06 -2.33
CA HIS A 665 28.65 20.11 -2.27
C HIS A 665 28.09 20.30 -0.85
N SER A 666 28.94 20.26 0.17
CA SER A 666 28.56 20.37 1.59
C SER A 666 27.61 21.53 1.88
N ALA A 667 27.93 22.75 1.44
CA ALA A 667 27.08 23.93 1.66
C ALA A 667 25.65 23.79 1.08
N PHE A 668 25.50 23.07 -0.05
CA PHE A 668 24.19 22.77 -0.61
C PHE A 668 23.49 21.64 0.14
N PHE A 669 24.24 20.61 0.53
CA PHE A 669 23.70 19.50 1.31
C PHE A 669 23.21 19.96 2.68
N ASP A 670 23.95 20.82 3.36
CA ASP A 670 23.55 21.39 4.64
C ASP A 670 22.29 22.25 4.47
N LYS A 671 22.19 23.04 3.41
CA LYS A 671 21.00 23.87 3.17
C LYS A 671 19.73 23.04 2.87
N LEU A 672 19.87 21.89 2.21
CA LEU A 672 18.74 21.07 1.75
C LEU A 672 18.33 19.97 2.74
N PHE A 673 19.31 19.38 3.44
CA PHE A 673 19.13 18.19 4.28
C PHE A 673 19.37 18.45 5.78
N ALA A 674 19.60 19.70 6.22
CA ALA A 674 19.63 20.05 7.65
C ALA A 674 18.24 20.27 8.24
#